data_AF-A0A395MPB3-F1
#
_entry.id   AF-A0A395MPB3-F1
#
_cell.length_a   1.000
_cell.length_b   1.000
_cell.length_c   1.000
_cell.angle_alpha   90.00
_cell.angle_beta   90.00
_cell.angle_gamma   90.00
#
_symmetry.space_group_name_H-M   'P 1'
#
loop_
_entity.id
_entity.type
_entity.pdbx_description
1 polymer ?
#
loop_
_entity_poly.entity_id
_entity_poly.type
_entity_poly.pdbx_seq_one_letter_code
_entity_poly.pdbx_strand_id
1 'polypeptide(L)'
;MNNPKPEETVAVPEDSPLPPVRPVDDEVASIPSWRKWVILFVVCWMPLPMTFWSTAIMPATIEVASDLDIPVTTITTVNAGVFVAQALSGLIWLPISTIIGRRSAYLAANIVLCLCAVGCATAPNLAGFASLWILGGSTGPFFLVAGQTILADIFDPTVRGTAVGFFLGSCVSANSIAPLLGSVIATFTSWRVIYGVEAGMCLFGFVLSFLFIPRASEVENPKLIQPRPRTRDEILQTFNPMHVFCQFAYPKVILANIACGLLGFNQYGLLSSVRRVINPRFNLTSPLSSGLFYLAPGAGFLAGSTVGGKISDVVVKRYIKKRNGERRPEDRLNSSLPSILIILPLGTLLYGWSVQQKVGGMPLPVVSAFIEGFGLMAAFSGLNTYAAEVRPAHRTAVITGKYVVQYSFGAMSVGGVVPMIDGIGVGWAFTVTYSTLVLAQGGADSDPYVPVYAECPSDLEIRPAKDGLSNEESSWRERRAKKIMPNLEDYLKLVNISDFDIKEYMDKLKEDDVPIVGMSVSGGGTQSGLGGLGIWRAFDARSKEAVAARTGGLTQLLSYITGLSGGGAVTVSLLAANNFTTLENIEKNTNFSNSYAAGPDGNQTSFFNDIFENAGAKDEAGFPVSVADTFGQFWGTWLPEDMLFGNYSDIANNDTAFGMGDAPMPILCFAEVVPGKSPEIGKLMYPTLNTSNLFNCTAYEVTPYEFGSWAGGRVQAFISTKYLGTSMSDGKPQNKSQCVEGFDKLTLMQGTTTNAFTAWFIDTFYNIPIFAKRWLEKRQQVNPDINDIPIPSDQYDNPLVQLVNQTATYFDLTFNQSLWATYPNPFEDYNKDMDGVSELLLIDGSLALESNPLRPLIIPDRKLDFIIVYEASSDAPNSWNNGSNLINTARAASQGDIPFPKIPDVNTIVAQNLSFQPTFFGCNASEDTPLLLWLPNAPWTGYTNYSYTQAEFTSAQLKIVFENAFQIATYGNGSVDENWPACLACASIKGSLRRIDMDLPKQCDECFSRHCWNGTTSSKKATAADFDLKPRLEPNLTFKEWNDTDWSSEQKNGGSSGSGSEDDSSGVRMGGSVIGLVLSVVAMVYLL
;
A
#
# COMPACT_ATOMS: atom_id res chain seq x y z
N MET A 1 -26.94 57.74 23.08
CA MET A 1 -26.18 56.74 22.32
C MET A 1 -26.75 55.38 22.66
N ASN A 2 -27.10 54.61 21.63
CA ASN A 2 -28.16 53.61 21.64
C ASN A 2 -27.82 52.33 22.42
N ASN A 3 -28.75 51.91 23.28
CA ASN A 3 -28.86 50.55 23.82
C ASN A 3 -29.18 49.54 22.68
N PRO A 4 -28.57 48.35 22.67
CA PRO A 4 -29.18 47.18 22.08
C PRO A 4 -30.05 46.44 23.10
N LYS A 5 -31.18 45.92 22.62
CA LYS A 5 -32.22 45.17 23.34
C LYS A 5 -31.74 43.78 23.77
N PRO A 6 -32.39 43.13 24.75
CA PRO A 6 -32.19 41.72 25.06
C PRO A 6 -32.89 40.82 24.02
N GLU A 7 -32.19 39.81 23.50
CA GLU A 7 -32.78 38.74 22.68
C GLU A 7 -33.49 37.72 23.58
N GLU A 8 -34.73 37.40 23.20
CA GLU A 8 -35.59 36.40 23.83
C GLU A 8 -35.03 34.98 23.65
N THR A 9 -34.91 34.26 24.77
CA THR A 9 -34.71 32.82 24.79
C THR A 9 -36.01 32.10 24.38
N VAL A 10 -36.05 31.63 23.13
CA VAL A 10 -37.10 30.69 22.67
C VAL A 10 -36.77 29.30 23.21
N ALA A 11 -37.61 28.77 24.09
CA ALA A 11 -37.58 27.37 24.50
C ALA A 11 -38.03 26.47 23.33
N VAL A 12 -37.23 25.46 23.00
CA VAL A 12 -37.58 24.41 22.04
C VAL A 12 -38.18 23.23 22.81
N PRO A 13 -39.35 22.67 22.44
CA PRO A 13 -39.90 21.50 23.09
C PRO A 13 -39.06 20.25 22.80
N GLU A 14 -38.80 19.44 23.83
CA GLU A 14 -38.39 18.04 23.71
C GLU A 14 -39.49 17.23 22.97
N ASP A 15 -39.07 16.19 22.25
CA ASP A 15 -39.88 15.24 21.46
C ASP A 15 -40.34 15.63 20.05
N SER A 16 -39.38 15.95 19.17
CA SER A 16 -39.50 15.56 17.76
C SER A 16 -38.20 14.92 17.26
N PRO A 17 -38.25 13.80 16.51
CA PRO A 17 -37.05 13.19 15.95
C PRO A 17 -36.34 14.24 15.11
N LEU A 18 -35.05 14.46 15.40
CA LEU A 18 -34.20 15.34 14.60
C LEU A 18 -34.36 14.93 13.13
N PRO A 19 -34.68 15.85 12.22
CA PRO A 19 -34.72 15.51 10.80
C PRO A 19 -33.34 14.98 10.42
N PRO A 20 -33.27 13.94 9.56
CA PRO A 20 -31.99 13.34 9.17
C PRO A 20 -31.05 14.44 8.71
N VAL A 21 -29.82 14.44 9.24
CA VAL A 21 -28.75 15.35 8.81
C VAL A 21 -28.52 15.07 7.33
N ARG A 22 -29.07 15.94 6.47
CA ARG A 22 -28.88 15.82 5.04
C ARG A 22 -27.42 16.15 4.72
N PRO A 23 -26.75 15.36 3.86
CA PRO A 23 -25.46 15.74 3.31
C PRO A 23 -25.50 17.20 2.81
N VAL A 24 -24.39 17.92 2.97
CA VAL A 24 -24.22 19.30 2.48
C VAL A 24 -24.59 19.43 0.98
N ASP A 25 -24.52 18.33 0.23
CA ASP A 25 -24.82 18.19 -1.20
C ASP A 25 -26.32 18.18 -1.59
N ASP A 26 -27.23 18.13 -0.60
CA ASP A 26 -28.68 18.06 -0.81
C ASP A 26 -29.38 19.44 -0.84
N GLU A 27 -28.67 20.53 -0.49
CA GLU A 27 -29.21 21.90 -0.53
C GLU A 27 -28.99 22.53 -1.93
N VAL A 28 -30.03 22.57 -2.76
CA VAL A 28 -29.99 23.18 -4.10
C VAL A 28 -30.62 24.57 -4.12
N ALA A 29 -30.23 25.41 -5.09
CA ALA A 29 -30.77 26.75 -5.23
C ALA A 29 -32.27 26.74 -5.59
N SER A 30 -33.04 27.57 -4.87
CA SER A 30 -34.48 27.75 -5.09
C SER A 30 -34.77 28.58 -6.36
N ILE A 31 -34.73 27.92 -7.53
CA ILE A 31 -35.04 28.51 -8.84
C ILE A 31 -36.36 27.94 -9.39
N PRO A 32 -37.24 28.75 -10.05
CA PRO A 32 -38.45 28.24 -10.67
C PRO A 32 -38.20 27.13 -11.70
N SER A 33 -39.01 26.07 -11.70
CA SER A 33 -38.80 24.88 -12.54
C SER A 33 -38.67 25.18 -14.04
N TRP A 34 -39.47 26.11 -14.59
CA TRP A 34 -39.37 26.52 -16.00
C TRP A 34 -37.98 27.09 -16.34
N ARG A 35 -37.38 27.86 -15.42
CA ARG A 35 -36.06 28.46 -15.59
C ARG A 35 -34.96 27.39 -15.47
N LYS A 36 -35.12 26.39 -14.59
CA LYS A 36 -34.20 25.24 -14.50
C LYS A 36 -34.10 24.50 -15.84
N TRP A 37 -35.23 24.26 -16.51
CA TRP A 37 -35.26 23.60 -17.83
C TRP A 37 -34.65 24.46 -18.95
N VAL A 38 -34.84 25.77 -18.92
CA VAL A 38 -34.17 26.68 -19.87
C VAL A 38 -32.65 26.69 -19.62
N ILE A 39 -32.20 26.75 -18.36
CA ILE A 39 -30.77 26.66 -18.02
C ILE A 39 -30.18 25.33 -18.52
N LEU A 40 -30.89 24.22 -18.32
CA LEU A 40 -30.48 22.92 -18.86
C LEU A 40 -30.31 22.98 -20.38
N PHE A 41 -31.24 23.59 -21.12
CA PHE A 41 -31.09 23.79 -22.57
C PHE A 41 -29.84 24.60 -22.92
N VAL A 42 -29.56 25.70 -22.21
CA VAL A 42 -28.34 26.51 -22.44
C VAL A 42 -27.07 25.72 -22.19
N VAL A 43 -27.02 24.97 -21.08
CA VAL A 43 -25.88 24.13 -20.70
C VAL A 43 -25.71 22.95 -21.67
N CYS A 44 -26.80 22.43 -22.25
CA CYS A 44 -26.76 21.42 -23.31
C CYS A 44 -26.34 22.01 -24.67
N TRP A 45 -26.64 23.29 -24.93
CA TRP A 45 -26.30 23.97 -26.19
C TRP A 45 -24.79 24.22 -26.30
N MET A 46 -24.12 24.70 -25.25
CA MET A 46 -22.71 25.11 -25.31
C MET A 46 -21.68 24.01 -25.67
N PRO A 47 -21.90 22.72 -25.36
CA PRO A 47 -21.11 21.63 -25.92
C PRO A 47 -21.14 21.54 -27.45
N LEU A 48 -22.22 22.01 -28.11
CA LEU A 48 -22.33 21.99 -29.57
C LEU A 48 -21.28 22.89 -30.25
N PRO A 49 -21.21 24.22 -30.02
CA PRO A 49 -20.17 25.06 -30.62
C PRO A 49 -18.77 24.59 -30.20
N MET A 50 -18.58 24.19 -28.94
CA MET A 50 -17.30 23.66 -28.46
C MET A 50 -16.76 22.48 -29.28
N THR A 51 -17.59 21.49 -29.58
CA THR A 51 -17.18 20.32 -30.37
C THR A 51 -17.16 20.63 -31.86
N PHE A 52 -18.05 21.51 -32.33
CA PHE A 52 -18.08 21.99 -33.70
C PHE A 52 -16.77 22.70 -34.07
N TRP A 53 -16.21 23.49 -33.15
CA TRP A 53 -14.90 24.14 -33.27
C TRP A 53 -13.75 23.21 -33.70
N SER A 54 -13.66 22.01 -33.10
CA SER A 54 -12.53 21.09 -33.32
C SER A 54 -12.82 19.96 -34.30
N THR A 55 -14.09 19.57 -34.48
CA THR A 55 -14.46 18.38 -35.27
C THR A 55 -15.13 18.70 -36.61
N ALA A 56 -15.80 19.85 -36.77
CA ALA A 56 -16.54 20.15 -38.01
C ALA A 56 -15.62 20.28 -39.25
N ILE A 57 -14.35 20.63 -39.05
CA ILE A 57 -13.36 20.73 -40.13
C ILE A 57 -12.74 19.39 -40.52
N MET A 58 -12.86 18.34 -39.71
CA MET A 58 -12.25 17.01 -39.99
C MET A 58 -12.59 16.47 -41.40
N PRO A 59 -13.83 16.58 -41.91
CA PRO A 59 -14.14 16.21 -43.28
C PRO A 59 -13.83 17.26 -44.33
N ALA A 60 -13.33 18.45 -43.98
CA ALA A 60 -13.01 19.54 -44.91
C ALA A 60 -11.48 19.79 -45.05
N THR A 61 -10.65 18.90 -44.50
CA THR A 61 -9.18 19.07 -44.43
C THR A 61 -8.51 19.19 -45.80
N ILE A 62 -9.03 18.50 -46.81
CA ILE A 62 -8.50 18.55 -48.20
C ILE A 62 -8.82 19.90 -48.85
N GLU A 63 -10.03 20.40 -48.64
CA GLU A 63 -10.51 21.67 -49.19
C GLU A 63 -9.78 22.86 -48.55
N VAL A 64 -9.53 22.81 -47.24
CA VAL A 64 -8.74 23.81 -46.52
C VAL A 64 -7.30 23.80 -47.02
N ALA A 65 -6.70 22.61 -47.15
CA ALA A 65 -5.34 22.45 -47.67
C ALA A 65 -5.19 23.00 -49.09
N SER A 66 -6.20 22.77 -49.94
CA SER A 66 -6.23 23.29 -51.31
C SER A 66 -6.45 24.80 -51.39
N ASP A 67 -7.28 25.39 -50.52
CA ASP A 67 -7.57 26.84 -50.50
C ASP A 67 -6.38 27.66 -49.99
N LEU A 68 -5.61 27.10 -49.05
CA LEU A 68 -4.45 27.75 -48.45
C LEU A 68 -3.11 27.35 -49.10
N ASP A 69 -3.12 26.48 -50.11
CA ASP A 69 -1.94 25.92 -50.80
C ASP A 69 -0.91 25.29 -49.85
N ILE A 70 -1.38 24.36 -49.01
CA ILE A 70 -0.58 23.68 -47.97
C ILE A 70 -0.84 22.17 -47.94
N PRO A 71 0.06 21.37 -47.35
CA PRO A 71 -0.18 19.94 -47.11
C PRO A 71 -1.36 19.68 -46.17
N VAL A 72 -2.13 18.60 -46.42
CA VAL A 72 -3.23 18.15 -45.55
C VAL A 72 -2.74 17.83 -44.13
N THR A 73 -1.52 17.31 -44.01
CA THR A 73 -0.87 17.00 -42.72
C THR A 73 -0.67 18.23 -41.86
N THR A 74 -0.46 19.41 -42.45
CA THR A 74 -0.33 20.68 -41.72
C THR A 74 -1.64 21.03 -41.01
N ILE A 75 -2.79 20.85 -41.65
CA ILE A 75 -4.10 21.11 -41.03
C ILE A 75 -4.41 20.11 -39.92
N THR A 76 -4.06 18.83 -40.07
CA THR A 76 -4.23 17.85 -38.99
C THR A 76 -3.33 18.16 -37.79
N THR A 77 -2.12 18.65 -38.02
CA THR A 77 -1.21 19.11 -36.94
C THR A 77 -1.76 20.35 -36.22
N VAL A 78 -2.27 21.34 -36.96
CA VAL A 78 -2.93 22.51 -36.34
C VAL A 78 -4.15 22.06 -35.52
N ASN A 79 -4.94 21.11 -36.03
CA ASN A 79 -6.06 20.55 -35.27
C ASN A 79 -5.60 19.86 -33.97
N ALA A 80 -4.50 19.10 -34.00
CA ALA A 80 -3.92 18.55 -32.78
C ALA A 80 -3.54 19.66 -31.77
N GLY A 81 -3.01 20.79 -32.25
CA GLY A 81 -2.77 21.99 -31.43
C GLY A 81 -4.04 22.58 -30.79
N VAL A 82 -5.18 22.53 -31.49
CA VAL A 82 -6.49 22.91 -30.93
C VAL A 82 -6.89 21.98 -29.78
N PHE A 83 -6.67 20.68 -29.92
CA PHE A 83 -6.94 19.70 -28.86
C PHE A 83 -6.02 19.90 -27.64
N VAL A 84 -4.76 20.27 -27.83
CA VAL A 84 -3.86 20.67 -26.74
C VAL A 84 -4.41 21.91 -26.02
N ALA A 85 -4.86 22.93 -26.76
CA ALA A 85 -5.50 24.10 -26.16
C ALA A 85 -6.78 23.73 -25.39
N GLN A 86 -7.57 22.78 -25.91
CA GLN A 86 -8.73 22.23 -25.20
C GLN A 86 -8.31 21.55 -23.89
N ALA A 87 -7.26 20.73 -23.87
CA ALA A 87 -6.74 20.10 -22.66
C ALA A 87 -6.37 21.12 -21.56
N LEU A 88 -5.85 22.29 -21.96
CA LEU A 88 -5.48 23.37 -21.03
C LEU A 88 -6.65 24.26 -20.60
N SER A 89 -7.82 24.13 -21.21
CA SER A 89 -8.95 25.03 -21.01
C SER A 89 -9.39 25.15 -19.56
N GLY A 90 -9.49 24.02 -18.85
CA GLY A 90 -9.89 23.99 -17.44
C GLY A 90 -8.87 24.67 -16.53
N LEU A 91 -7.57 24.62 -16.86
CA LEU A 91 -6.51 25.26 -16.08
C LEU A 91 -6.50 26.79 -16.22
N ILE A 92 -7.09 27.31 -17.31
CA ILE A 92 -7.20 28.75 -17.58
C ILE A 92 -8.49 29.31 -16.99
N TRP A 93 -9.62 28.70 -17.32
CA TRP A 93 -10.93 29.28 -17.04
C TRP A 93 -11.47 28.96 -15.65
N LEU A 94 -10.99 27.89 -15.00
CA LEU A 94 -11.37 27.60 -13.61
C LEU A 94 -10.85 28.66 -12.63
N PRO A 95 -9.56 29.06 -12.66
CA PRO A 95 -9.08 30.21 -11.86
C PRO A 95 -9.78 31.52 -12.21
N ILE A 96 -10.06 31.78 -13.49
CA ILE A 96 -10.83 32.98 -13.89
C ILE A 96 -12.23 32.94 -13.26
N SER A 97 -12.87 31.77 -13.20
CA SER A 97 -14.20 31.60 -12.61
C SER A 97 -14.25 31.89 -11.11
N THR A 98 -13.18 31.63 -10.37
CA THR A 98 -13.09 31.94 -8.93
C THR A 98 -12.82 33.43 -8.68
N ILE A 99 -12.08 34.10 -9.58
CA ILE A 99 -11.76 35.54 -9.49
C ILE A 99 -12.96 36.43 -9.87
N ILE A 100 -13.50 36.26 -11.08
CA ILE A 100 -14.56 37.15 -11.63
C ILE A 100 -15.97 36.58 -11.51
N GLY A 101 -16.09 35.36 -10.97
CA GLY A 101 -17.34 34.63 -10.83
C GLY A 101 -17.67 33.77 -12.05
N ARG A 102 -18.30 32.61 -11.79
CA ARG A 102 -18.60 31.57 -12.79
C ARG A 102 -19.38 32.06 -13.99
N ARG A 103 -20.45 32.85 -13.81
CA ARG A 103 -21.25 33.41 -14.93
C ARG A 103 -20.41 34.33 -15.81
N SER A 104 -19.59 35.20 -15.21
CA SER A 104 -18.74 36.14 -15.94
C SER A 104 -17.67 35.40 -16.75
N ALA A 105 -17.03 34.39 -16.15
CA ALA A 105 -16.08 33.53 -16.84
C ALA A 105 -16.73 32.75 -17.99
N TYR A 106 -17.93 32.21 -17.79
CA TYR A 106 -18.71 31.51 -18.82
C TYR A 106 -19.03 32.40 -20.02
N LEU A 107 -19.43 33.65 -19.77
CA LEU A 107 -19.69 34.63 -20.84
C LEU A 107 -18.41 35.08 -21.54
N ALA A 108 -17.34 35.33 -20.79
CA ALA A 108 -16.05 35.73 -21.33
C ALA A 108 -15.43 34.65 -22.23
N ALA A 109 -15.48 33.38 -21.80
CA ALA A 109 -15.04 32.24 -22.62
C ALA A 109 -15.82 32.16 -23.94
N ASN A 110 -17.13 32.39 -23.90
CA ASN A 110 -17.96 32.35 -25.09
C ASN A 110 -17.67 33.54 -26.04
N ILE A 111 -17.42 34.73 -25.50
CA ILE A 111 -16.97 35.88 -26.30
C ILE A 111 -15.66 35.57 -27.01
N VAL A 112 -14.67 35.00 -26.30
CA VAL A 112 -13.38 34.63 -26.88
C VAL A 112 -13.58 33.63 -28.02
N LEU A 113 -14.39 32.59 -27.83
CA LEU A 113 -14.72 31.62 -28.87
C LEU A 113 -15.39 32.28 -30.08
N CYS A 114 -16.39 33.15 -29.85
CA CYS A 114 -17.10 33.86 -30.91
C CYS A 114 -16.18 34.77 -31.73
N LEU A 115 -15.30 35.53 -31.08
CA LEU A 115 -14.33 36.40 -31.77
C LEU A 115 -13.32 35.59 -32.57
N CYS A 116 -12.83 34.48 -32.02
CA CYS A 116 -11.95 33.57 -32.72
C CYS A 116 -12.65 32.94 -33.93
N ALA A 117 -13.95 32.61 -33.84
CA ALA A 117 -14.75 32.08 -34.95
C ALA A 117 -14.88 33.09 -36.11
N VAL A 118 -15.23 34.35 -35.80
CA VAL A 118 -15.27 35.42 -36.80
C VAL A 118 -13.90 35.63 -37.45
N GLY A 119 -12.85 35.60 -36.65
CA GLY A 119 -11.47 35.68 -37.13
C GLY A 119 -11.10 34.51 -38.05
N CYS A 120 -11.41 33.27 -37.68
CA CYS A 120 -11.14 32.09 -38.50
C CYS A 120 -11.89 32.11 -39.85
N ALA A 121 -13.15 32.58 -39.85
CA ALA A 121 -13.93 32.72 -41.08
C ALA A 121 -13.27 33.70 -42.08
N THR A 122 -12.57 34.72 -41.58
CA THR A 122 -12.00 35.81 -42.39
C THR A 122 -10.48 35.74 -42.57
N ALA A 123 -9.79 34.77 -41.94
CA ALA A 123 -8.34 34.70 -41.91
C ALA A 123 -7.73 34.46 -43.32
N PRO A 124 -6.86 35.34 -43.83
CA PRO A 124 -6.36 35.26 -45.20
C PRO A 124 -5.21 34.27 -45.40
N ASN A 125 -4.57 33.81 -44.32
CA ASN A 125 -3.40 32.93 -44.38
C ASN A 125 -3.42 31.89 -43.24
N LEU A 126 -2.57 30.85 -43.37
CA LEU A 126 -2.48 29.76 -42.41
C LEU A 126 -2.13 30.24 -40.99
N ALA A 127 -1.17 31.16 -40.85
CA ALA A 127 -0.70 31.62 -39.53
C ALA A 127 -1.82 32.31 -38.73
N GLY A 128 -2.58 33.20 -39.37
CA GLY A 128 -3.73 33.87 -38.77
C GLY A 128 -4.84 32.88 -38.43
N PHE A 129 -5.14 31.96 -39.35
CA PHE A 129 -6.14 30.90 -39.12
C PHE A 129 -5.76 29.99 -37.96
N ALA A 130 -4.55 29.42 -37.97
CA ALA A 130 -4.05 28.50 -36.95
C ALA A 130 -3.99 29.15 -35.57
N SER A 131 -3.51 30.40 -35.47
CA SER A 131 -3.41 31.12 -34.19
C SER A 131 -4.78 31.33 -33.56
N LEU A 132 -5.76 31.81 -34.35
CA LEU A 132 -7.13 32.03 -33.89
C LEU A 132 -7.85 30.71 -33.58
N TRP A 133 -7.57 29.67 -34.36
CA TRP A 133 -8.19 28.36 -34.19
C TRP A 133 -7.71 27.66 -32.90
N ILE A 134 -6.40 27.74 -32.61
CA ILE A 134 -5.83 27.24 -31.35
C ILE A 134 -6.32 28.07 -30.16
N LEU A 135 -6.35 29.40 -30.29
CA LEU A 135 -6.82 30.29 -29.22
C LEU A 135 -8.26 30.01 -28.82
N GLY A 136 -9.18 29.83 -29.79
CA GLY A 136 -10.57 29.47 -29.48
C GLY A 136 -10.69 28.09 -28.82
N GLY A 137 -9.76 27.17 -29.11
CA GLY A 137 -9.69 25.85 -28.47
C GLY A 137 -9.53 25.93 -26.94
N SER A 138 -8.86 26.98 -26.44
CA SER A 138 -8.65 27.21 -25.00
C SER A 138 -9.93 27.44 -24.19
N THR A 139 -11.08 27.64 -24.83
CA THR A 139 -12.36 27.94 -24.16
C THR A 139 -13.25 26.72 -23.95
N GLY A 140 -13.05 25.65 -24.74
CA GLY A 140 -14.05 24.60 -24.94
C GLY A 140 -14.38 23.77 -23.68
N PRO A 141 -13.47 22.93 -23.17
CA PRO A 141 -13.75 22.03 -22.05
C PRO A 141 -14.21 22.70 -20.77
N PHE A 142 -13.92 24.00 -20.58
CA PHE A 142 -14.48 24.77 -19.48
C PHE A 142 -16.02 24.77 -19.46
N PHE A 143 -16.68 24.84 -20.62
CA PHE A 143 -18.15 24.74 -20.70
C PHE A 143 -18.66 23.39 -20.21
N LEU A 144 -17.86 22.32 -20.38
CA LEU A 144 -18.22 20.99 -19.92
C LEU A 144 -18.16 20.89 -18.39
N VAL A 145 -17.08 21.42 -17.81
CA VAL A 145 -16.89 21.46 -16.35
C VAL A 145 -17.93 22.36 -15.70
N ALA A 146 -18.04 23.61 -16.16
CA ALA A 146 -18.96 24.59 -15.60
C ALA A 146 -20.42 24.17 -15.77
N GLY A 147 -20.76 23.53 -16.91
CA GLY A 147 -22.09 22.98 -17.16
C GLY A 147 -22.50 21.94 -16.11
N GLN A 148 -21.64 20.97 -15.82
CA GLN A 148 -21.91 19.95 -14.79
C GLN A 148 -22.05 20.57 -13.39
N THR A 149 -21.22 21.55 -13.05
CA THR A 149 -21.33 22.26 -11.77
C THR A 149 -22.63 23.05 -11.66
N ILE A 150 -23.05 23.75 -12.72
CA ILE A 150 -24.31 24.51 -12.73
C ILE A 150 -25.52 23.58 -12.53
N LEU A 151 -25.51 22.41 -13.16
CA LEU A 151 -26.59 21.43 -12.98
C LEU A 151 -26.63 20.88 -11.55
N ALA A 152 -25.46 20.68 -10.92
CA ALA A 152 -25.39 20.26 -9.53
C ALA A 152 -26.00 21.30 -8.58
N ASP A 153 -25.81 22.60 -8.85
CA ASP A 153 -26.30 23.67 -7.98
C ASP A 153 -27.82 23.91 -8.06
N ILE A 154 -28.47 23.55 -9.18
CA ILE A 154 -29.88 23.92 -9.44
C ILE A 154 -30.85 22.75 -9.45
N PHE A 155 -30.38 21.51 -9.68
CA PHE A 155 -31.24 20.31 -9.69
C PHE A 155 -31.01 19.45 -8.46
N ASP A 156 -32.12 19.10 -7.79
CA ASP A 156 -32.13 18.19 -6.65
C ASP A 156 -31.49 16.84 -7.01
N PRO A 157 -30.72 16.19 -6.12
CA PRO A 157 -30.00 14.94 -6.40
C PRO A 157 -30.86 13.85 -7.06
N THR A 158 -32.15 13.78 -6.71
CA THR A 158 -33.11 12.79 -7.22
C THR A 158 -33.48 12.97 -8.70
N VAL A 159 -33.46 14.20 -9.23
CA VAL A 159 -33.77 14.53 -10.64
C VAL A 159 -32.55 15.00 -11.44
N ARG A 160 -31.44 15.30 -10.73
CA ARG A 160 -30.16 15.74 -11.30
C ARG A 160 -29.59 14.73 -12.29
N GLY A 161 -29.75 13.43 -12.03
CA GLY A 161 -29.31 12.37 -12.94
C GLY A 161 -29.90 12.50 -14.35
N THR A 162 -31.20 12.81 -14.46
CA THR A 162 -31.88 13.03 -15.75
C THR A 162 -31.36 14.27 -16.47
N ALA A 163 -31.12 15.36 -15.74
CA ALA A 163 -30.58 16.60 -16.30
C ALA A 163 -29.13 16.42 -16.80
N VAL A 164 -28.28 15.75 -16.00
CA VAL A 164 -26.92 15.37 -16.40
C VAL A 164 -26.94 14.41 -17.58
N GLY A 165 -27.93 13.51 -17.67
CA GLY A 165 -28.13 12.63 -18.81
C GLY A 165 -28.41 13.38 -20.12
N PHE A 166 -29.29 14.39 -20.12
CA PHE A 166 -29.52 15.25 -21.30
C PHE A 166 -28.26 16.00 -21.71
N PHE A 167 -27.51 16.52 -20.72
CA PHE A 167 -26.26 17.23 -20.95
C PHE A 167 -25.18 16.34 -21.56
N LEU A 168 -24.97 15.14 -21.01
CA LEU A 168 -24.03 14.18 -21.58
C LEU A 168 -24.48 13.75 -22.98
N GLY A 169 -25.77 13.49 -23.18
CA GLY A 169 -26.35 13.17 -24.49
C GLY A 169 -26.10 14.27 -25.54
N SER A 170 -26.14 15.55 -25.15
CA SER A 170 -25.82 16.65 -26.06
C SER A 170 -24.32 16.69 -26.41
N CYS A 171 -23.42 16.53 -25.42
CA CYS A 171 -21.97 16.45 -25.65
C CYS A 171 -21.60 15.32 -26.62
N VAL A 172 -22.32 14.21 -26.51
CA VAL A 172 -22.13 12.99 -27.28
C VAL A 172 -22.60 13.17 -28.72
N SER A 173 -23.82 13.69 -28.91
CA SER A 173 -24.40 13.99 -30.23
C SER A 173 -23.55 14.97 -31.03
N ALA A 174 -22.96 15.93 -30.33
CA ALA A 174 -22.21 17.02 -30.91
C ALA A 174 -20.99 16.55 -31.72
N ASN A 175 -20.25 15.55 -31.20
CA ASN A 175 -19.05 15.00 -31.84
C ASN A 175 -19.30 14.29 -33.19
N SER A 176 -20.55 13.98 -33.53
CA SER A 176 -20.91 13.36 -34.82
C SER A 176 -21.73 14.27 -35.72
N ILE A 177 -22.58 15.12 -35.14
CA ILE A 177 -23.33 16.13 -35.89
C ILE A 177 -22.37 17.16 -36.49
N ALA A 178 -21.32 17.56 -35.76
CA ALA A 178 -20.39 18.58 -36.21
C ALA A 178 -19.64 18.20 -37.51
N PRO A 179 -18.94 17.05 -37.61
CA PRO A 179 -18.32 16.63 -38.87
C PRO A 179 -19.35 16.52 -40.01
N LEU A 180 -20.53 15.95 -39.76
CA LEU A 180 -21.57 15.83 -40.79
C LEU A 180 -21.97 17.22 -41.34
N LEU A 181 -22.29 18.17 -40.47
CA LEU A 181 -22.65 19.53 -40.89
C LEU A 181 -21.49 20.24 -41.59
N GLY A 182 -20.26 20.08 -41.10
CA GLY A 182 -19.06 20.60 -41.76
C GLY A 182 -18.87 20.03 -43.16
N SER A 183 -19.16 18.75 -43.37
CA SER A 183 -19.11 18.11 -44.70
C SER A 183 -20.17 18.66 -45.66
N VAL A 184 -21.38 18.95 -45.17
CA VAL A 184 -22.46 19.58 -45.94
C VAL A 184 -22.05 20.99 -46.35
N ILE A 185 -21.57 21.79 -45.39
CA ILE A 185 -21.12 23.18 -45.63
C ILE A 185 -19.98 23.21 -46.64
N ALA A 186 -18.95 22.38 -46.47
CA ALA A 186 -17.80 22.33 -47.38
C ALA A 186 -18.15 21.79 -48.78
N THR A 187 -19.27 21.09 -48.94
CA THR A 187 -19.72 20.60 -50.25
C THR A 187 -20.44 21.68 -51.06
N PHE A 188 -21.29 22.48 -50.40
CA PHE A 188 -22.14 23.47 -51.09
C PHE A 188 -21.59 24.90 -51.03
N THR A 189 -20.64 25.17 -50.12
CA THR A 189 -20.07 26.49 -49.86
C THR A 189 -18.58 26.37 -49.48
N SER A 190 -17.94 27.49 -49.09
CA SER A 190 -16.55 27.47 -48.62
C SER A 190 -16.43 26.89 -47.20
N TRP A 191 -15.31 26.20 -46.93
CA TRP A 191 -14.96 25.72 -45.58
C TRP A 191 -14.94 26.85 -44.52
N ARG A 192 -14.70 28.10 -44.95
CA ARG A 192 -14.74 29.30 -44.08
C ARG A 192 -16.10 29.53 -43.45
N VAL A 193 -17.17 29.11 -44.12
CA VAL A 193 -18.56 29.22 -43.63
C VAL A 193 -18.79 28.34 -42.40
N ILE A 194 -18.00 27.27 -42.19
CA ILE A 194 -18.03 26.46 -40.97
C ILE A 194 -17.83 27.37 -39.75
N TYR A 195 -16.80 28.22 -39.77
CA TYR A 195 -16.52 29.17 -38.68
C TYR A 195 -17.50 30.35 -38.62
N GLY A 196 -18.15 30.68 -39.75
CA GLY A 196 -19.26 31.64 -39.76
C GLY A 196 -20.51 31.10 -39.05
N VAL A 197 -20.86 29.83 -39.28
CA VAL A 197 -21.94 29.13 -38.56
C VAL A 197 -21.61 29.01 -37.08
N GLU A 198 -20.36 28.67 -36.76
CA GLU A 198 -19.84 28.62 -35.39
C GLU A 198 -19.98 29.96 -34.66
N ALA A 199 -19.64 31.08 -35.31
CA ALA A 199 -19.85 32.42 -34.74
C ALA A 199 -21.33 32.68 -34.45
N GLY A 200 -22.23 32.25 -35.32
CA GLY A 200 -23.69 32.33 -35.10
C GLY A 200 -24.15 31.48 -33.91
N MET A 201 -23.64 30.26 -33.78
CA MET A 201 -23.93 29.35 -32.65
C MET A 201 -23.43 29.92 -31.32
N CYS A 202 -22.23 30.51 -31.31
CA CYS A 202 -21.65 31.18 -30.15
C CYS A 202 -22.47 32.42 -29.76
N LEU A 203 -22.86 33.26 -30.72
CA LEU A 203 -23.69 34.45 -30.46
C LEU A 203 -25.05 34.06 -29.86
N PHE A 204 -25.70 33.04 -30.42
CA PHE A 204 -26.96 32.52 -29.87
C PHE A 204 -26.76 31.97 -28.46
N GLY A 205 -25.73 31.15 -28.25
CA GLY A 205 -25.34 30.65 -26.94
C GLY A 205 -25.01 31.75 -25.93
N PHE A 206 -24.40 32.86 -26.38
CA PHE A 206 -24.07 34.01 -25.57
C PHE A 206 -25.32 34.74 -25.10
N VAL A 207 -26.26 35.01 -26.01
CA VAL A 207 -27.55 35.64 -25.66
C VAL A 207 -28.29 34.80 -24.64
N LEU A 208 -28.40 33.49 -24.87
CA LEU A 208 -29.05 32.57 -23.93
C LEU A 208 -28.33 32.49 -22.58
N SER A 209 -27.01 32.41 -22.60
CA SER A 209 -26.20 32.36 -21.37
C SER A 209 -26.31 33.66 -20.57
N PHE A 210 -26.34 34.80 -21.26
CA PHE A 210 -26.49 36.11 -20.64
C PHE A 210 -27.85 36.24 -19.97
N LEU A 211 -28.92 35.77 -20.61
CA LEU A 211 -30.29 35.89 -20.08
C LEU A 211 -30.58 34.89 -18.96
N PHE A 212 -30.13 33.63 -19.07
CA PHE A 212 -30.64 32.54 -18.24
C PHE A 212 -29.65 31.98 -17.22
N ILE A 213 -28.34 31.97 -17.49
CA ILE A 213 -27.34 31.46 -16.52
C ILE A 213 -27.41 32.32 -15.26
N PRO A 214 -27.67 31.71 -14.08
CA PRO A 214 -27.95 32.46 -12.87
C PRO A 214 -26.71 33.19 -12.35
N ARG A 215 -26.92 34.34 -11.71
CA ARG A 215 -25.85 35.07 -11.02
C ARG A 215 -25.46 34.32 -9.74
N ALA A 216 -24.23 34.51 -9.26
CA ALA A 216 -23.78 33.92 -8.00
C ALA A 216 -24.74 34.25 -6.84
N SER A 217 -25.20 35.51 -6.77
CA SER A 217 -26.18 35.99 -5.78
C SER A 217 -27.56 35.32 -5.85
N GLU A 218 -27.89 34.60 -6.93
CA GLU A 218 -29.17 33.91 -7.11
C GLU A 218 -29.10 32.42 -6.73
N VAL A 219 -27.88 31.90 -6.49
CA VAL A 219 -27.59 30.48 -6.23
C VAL A 219 -26.85 30.30 -4.89
N GLU A 220 -26.21 31.36 -4.38
CA GLU A 220 -25.41 31.35 -3.14
C GLU A 220 -26.25 31.01 -1.91
N ASN A 221 -25.89 29.89 -1.26
CA ASN A 221 -26.27 29.57 0.10
C ASN A 221 -25.20 30.17 1.05
N PRO A 222 -25.54 31.03 2.03
CA PRO A 222 -24.57 31.77 2.84
C PRO A 222 -23.54 30.90 3.57
N LYS A 223 -23.83 29.61 3.76
CA LYS A 223 -22.97 28.63 4.46
C LYS A 223 -21.81 28.08 3.62
N LEU A 224 -21.78 28.31 2.30
CA LEU A 224 -20.79 27.72 1.36
C LEU A 224 -19.86 28.75 0.70
N ILE A 225 -19.81 29.99 1.23
CA ILE A 225 -19.04 31.07 0.63
C ILE A 225 -17.54 30.85 0.86
N GLN A 226 -16.82 30.46 -0.20
CA GLN A 226 -15.36 30.62 -0.19
C GLN A 226 -15.00 32.08 -0.46
N PRO A 227 -14.09 32.69 0.33
CA PRO A 227 -13.70 34.08 0.14
C PRO A 227 -13.02 34.26 -1.23
N ARG A 228 -13.44 35.29 -1.97
CA ARG A 228 -12.78 35.64 -3.23
C ARG A 228 -11.37 36.15 -2.95
N PRO A 229 -10.36 35.78 -3.76
CA PRO A 229 -9.00 36.27 -3.60
C PRO A 229 -8.98 37.79 -3.80
N ARG A 230 -8.43 38.53 -2.83
CA ARG A 230 -8.36 40.01 -2.82
C ARG A 230 -6.93 40.52 -3.00
N THR A 231 -5.93 39.71 -2.69
CA THR A 231 -4.51 40.09 -2.84
C THR A 231 -3.92 39.54 -4.14
N ARG A 232 -2.84 40.19 -4.62
CA ARG A 232 -2.12 39.75 -5.83
C ARG A 232 -1.60 38.32 -5.68
N ASP A 233 -1.13 37.96 -4.49
CA ASP A 233 -0.55 36.65 -4.22
C ASP A 233 -1.64 35.55 -4.17
N GLU A 234 -2.81 35.84 -3.59
CA GLU A 234 -3.97 34.93 -3.65
C GLU A 234 -4.46 34.71 -5.09
N ILE A 235 -4.47 35.76 -5.91
CA ILE A 235 -4.82 35.64 -7.34
C ILE A 235 -3.82 34.75 -8.07
N LEU A 236 -2.51 34.94 -7.85
CA LEU A 236 -1.47 34.10 -8.46
C LEU A 236 -1.54 32.65 -7.99
N GLN A 237 -1.81 32.40 -6.70
CA GLN A 237 -1.99 31.06 -6.16
C GLN A 237 -3.19 30.33 -6.75
N THR A 238 -4.25 31.06 -7.13
CA THR A 238 -5.44 30.49 -7.78
C THR A 238 -5.12 29.87 -9.15
N PHE A 239 -4.12 30.39 -9.86
CA PHE A 239 -3.65 29.83 -11.14
C PHE A 239 -2.67 28.66 -10.99
N ASN A 240 -2.31 28.26 -9.76
CA ASN A 240 -1.45 27.10 -9.55
C ASN A 240 -2.18 25.81 -9.97
N PRO A 241 -1.75 25.10 -11.03
CA PRO A 241 -2.46 23.92 -11.52
C PRO A 241 -2.29 22.70 -10.62
N MET A 242 -1.41 22.77 -9.61
CA MET A 242 -1.09 21.65 -8.73
C MET A 242 -2.32 21.12 -7.98
N HIS A 243 -3.33 21.96 -7.70
CA HIS A 243 -4.57 21.49 -7.08
C HIS A 243 -5.34 20.46 -7.93
N VAL A 244 -5.20 20.52 -9.26
CA VAL A 244 -5.73 19.52 -10.21
C VAL A 244 -4.82 18.30 -10.24
N PHE A 245 -3.51 18.50 -10.38
CA PHE A 245 -2.56 17.40 -10.53
C PHE A 245 -2.33 16.58 -9.25
N CYS A 246 -2.46 17.18 -8.06
CA CYS A 246 -2.44 16.45 -6.79
C CYS A 246 -3.57 15.40 -6.70
N GLN A 247 -4.67 15.57 -7.44
CA GLN A 247 -5.73 14.55 -7.47
C GLN A 247 -5.27 13.27 -8.18
N PHE A 248 -4.19 13.33 -8.98
CA PHE A 248 -3.61 12.16 -9.66
C PHE A 248 -2.76 11.30 -8.72
N ALA A 249 -2.42 11.79 -7.53
CA ALA A 249 -1.80 10.96 -6.49
C ALA A 249 -2.75 9.84 -6.01
N TYR A 250 -4.05 9.96 -6.26
CA TYR A 250 -5.03 8.94 -5.94
C TYR A 250 -5.12 7.90 -7.08
N PRO A 251 -4.71 6.63 -6.88
CA PRO A 251 -4.57 5.64 -7.95
C PRO A 251 -5.87 5.42 -8.74
N LYS A 252 -7.01 5.36 -8.06
CA LYS A 252 -8.32 5.17 -8.69
C LYS A 252 -8.75 6.35 -9.57
N VAL A 253 -8.27 7.58 -9.29
CA VAL A 253 -8.58 8.78 -10.08
C VAL A 253 -7.70 8.84 -11.33
N ILE A 254 -6.39 8.62 -11.18
CA ILE A 254 -5.48 8.64 -12.32
C ILE A 254 -5.80 7.52 -13.32
N LEU A 255 -6.15 6.32 -12.84
CA LEU A 255 -6.53 5.20 -13.69
C LEU A 255 -7.80 5.49 -14.49
N ALA A 256 -8.85 6.02 -13.85
CA ALA A 256 -10.08 6.42 -14.53
C ALA A 256 -9.84 7.56 -15.56
N ASN A 257 -8.92 8.48 -15.26
CA ASN A 257 -8.53 9.54 -16.19
C ASN A 257 -7.76 9.00 -17.40
N ILE A 258 -6.84 8.06 -17.19
CA ILE A 258 -6.11 7.38 -18.28
C ILE A 258 -7.08 6.57 -19.15
N ALA A 259 -8.05 5.87 -18.54
CA ALA A 259 -9.10 5.17 -19.28
C ALA A 259 -9.93 6.14 -20.14
N CYS A 260 -10.33 7.31 -19.61
CA CYS A 260 -10.96 8.37 -20.39
C CYS A 260 -10.05 8.91 -21.50
N GLY A 261 -8.75 9.00 -21.25
CA GLY A 261 -7.71 9.32 -22.23
C GLY A 261 -7.73 8.36 -23.42
N LEU A 262 -7.61 7.07 -23.15
CA LEU A 262 -7.60 6.02 -24.16
C LEU A 262 -8.90 5.95 -24.96
N LEU A 263 -10.05 6.09 -24.29
CA LEU A 263 -11.34 6.23 -24.98
C LEU A 263 -11.36 7.48 -25.87
N GLY A 264 -10.80 8.61 -25.42
CA GLY A 264 -10.65 9.81 -26.24
C GLY A 264 -9.76 9.57 -27.45
N PHE A 265 -8.64 8.86 -27.27
CA PHE A 265 -7.74 8.49 -28.36
C PHE A 265 -8.48 7.67 -29.42
N ASN A 266 -9.23 6.65 -29.02
CA ASN A 266 -10.03 5.85 -29.96
C ASN A 266 -11.13 6.68 -30.64
N GLN A 267 -11.88 7.49 -29.87
CA GLN A 267 -12.97 8.33 -30.38
C GLN A 267 -12.50 9.24 -31.52
N TYR A 268 -11.42 9.99 -31.29
CA TYR A 268 -10.92 10.93 -32.28
C TYR A 268 -10.14 10.25 -33.39
N GLY A 269 -9.66 9.02 -33.18
CA GLY A 269 -9.04 8.19 -34.21
C GLY A 269 -10.06 7.69 -35.22
N LEU A 270 -11.23 7.26 -34.75
CA LEU A 270 -12.36 6.91 -35.59
C LEU A 270 -12.83 8.12 -36.41
N LEU A 271 -13.03 9.28 -35.77
CA LEU A 271 -13.60 10.46 -36.44
C LEU A 271 -12.62 11.15 -37.41
N SER A 272 -11.33 11.25 -37.07
CA SER A 272 -10.35 11.94 -37.91
C SER A 272 -9.93 11.13 -39.14
N SER A 273 -10.01 9.80 -39.07
CA SER A 273 -9.52 8.91 -40.13
C SER A 273 -10.54 8.62 -41.25
N VAL A 274 -11.83 8.95 -41.07
CA VAL A 274 -12.91 8.59 -42.01
C VAL A 274 -12.55 8.91 -43.45
N ARG A 275 -12.15 10.15 -43.78
CA ARG A 275 -11.82 10.51 -45.16
C ARG A 275 -10.59 9.79 -45.70
N ARG A 276 -9.57 9.57 -44.87
CA ARG A 276 -8.33 8.89 -45.28
C ARG A 276 -8.55 7.39 -45.54
N VAL A 277 -9.45 6.78 -44.78
CA VAL A 277 -9.69 5.33 -44.75
C VAL A 277 -10.83 4.91 -45.68
N ILE A 278 -11.94 5.65 -45.71
CA ILE A 278 -13.16 5.30 -46.44
C ILE A 278 -13.12 5.79 -47.90
N ASN A 279 -12.59 6.99 -48.19
CA ASN A 279 -12.62 7.53 -49.55
C ASN A 279 -11.83 6.67 -50.56
N PRO A 280 -10.58 6.25 -50.27
CA PRO A 280 -9.85 5.37 -51.17
C PRO A 280 -10.46 3.97 -51.27
N ARG A 281 -11.19 3.53 -50.24
CA ARG A 281 -11.82 2.21 -50.20
C ARG A 281 -13.03 2.10 -51.12
N PHE A 282 -13.86 3.16 -51.18
CA PHE A 282 -15.13 3.20 -51.91
C PHE A 282 -15.16 4.22 -53.06
N ASN A 283 -14.01 4.82 -53.41
CA ASN A 283 -13.87 5.83 -54.45
C ASN A 283 -14.80 7.05 -54.26
N LEU A 284 -14.89 7.55 -53.03
CA LEU A 284 -15.72 8.72 -52.70
C LEU A 284 -14.96 10.01 -53.00
N THR A 285 -15.57 10.91 -53.78
CA THR A 285 -14.94 12.17 -54.22
C THR A 285 -15.52 13.42 -53.57
N SER A 286 -16.74 13.36 -53.02
CA SER A 286 -17.42 14.52 -52.42
C SER A 286 -17.33 14.50 -50.88
N PRO A 287 -17.09 15.65 -50.21
CA PRO A 287 -17.14 15.74 -48.74
C PRO A 287 -18.44 15.21 -48.15
N LEU A 288 -19.59 15.51 -48.77
CA LEU A 288 -20.90 15.03 -48.33
C LEU A 288 -20.97 13.49 -48.29
N SER A 289 -20.44 12.81 -49.31
CA SER A 289 -20.46 11.35 -49.37
C SER A 289 -19.63 10.69 -48.27
N SER A 290 -18.49 11.28 -47.90
CA SER A 290 -17.71 10.88 -46.72
C SER A 290 -18.41 11.25 -45.41
N GLY A 291 -19.08 12.41 -45.40
CA GLY A 291 -19.81 12.96 -44.27
C GLY A 291 -20.90 12.05 -43.71
N LEU A 292 -21.58 11.31 -44.59
CA LEU A 292 -22.62 10.37 -44.19
C LEU A 292 -22.09 9.22 -43.30
N PHE A 293 -20.80 8.89 -43.37
CA PHE A 293 -20.21 7.86 -42.52
C PHE A 293 -20.10 8.27 -41.04
N TYR A 294 -20.26 9.55 -40.71
CA TYR A 294 -20.34 10.02 -39.31
C TYR A 294 -21.70 9.72 -38.65
N LEU A 295 -22.74 9.39 -39.43
CA LEU A 295 -24.07 9.06 -38.89
C LEU A 295 -24.06 7.77 -38.06
N ALA A 296 -23.34 6.75 -38.50
CA ALA A 296 -23.27 5.47 -37.83
C ALA A 296 -22.59 5.53 -36.44
N PRO A 297 -21.36 6.06 -36.30
CA PRO A 297 -20.78 6.27 -34.98
C PRO A 297 -21.59 7.25 -34.13
N GLY A 298 -22.22 8.27 -34.73
CA GLY A 298 -23.12 9.18 -34.01
C GLY A 298 -24.37 8.53 -33.45
N ALA A 299 -25.01 7.64 -34.21
CA ALA A 299 -26.12 6.83 -33.72
C ALA A 299 -25.67 5.86 -32.61
N GLY A 300 -24.48 5.27 -32.76
CA GLY A 300 -23.84 4.42 -31.74
C GLY A 300 -23.59 5.20 -30.46
N PHE A 301 -22.99 6.39 -30.56
CA PHE A 301 -22.74 7.30 -29.45
C PHE A 301 -24.02 7.64 -28.65
N LEU A 302 -25.10 8.01 -29.35
CA LEU A 302 -26.41 8.28 -28.75
C LEU A 302 -27.01 7.06 -28.03
N ALA A 303 -27.00 5.91 -28.68
CA ALA A 303 -27.51 4.66 -28.10
C ALA A 303 -26.66 4.23 -26.90
N GLY A 304 -25.33 4.31 -27.00
CA GLY A 304 -24.38 3.96 -25.95
C GLY A 304 -24.51 4.85 -24.72
N SER A 305 -24.70 6.16 -24.88
CA SER A 305 -24.90 7.08 -23.75
C SER A 305 -26.20 6.80 -23.00
N THR A 306 -27.30 6.58 -23.73
CA THR A 306 -28.61 6.32 -23.13
C THR A 306 -28.69 4.95 -22.47
N VAL A 307 -28.15 3.91 -23.10
CA VAL A 307 -28.13 2.55 -22.56
C VAL A 307 -27.10 2.41 -21.45
N GLY A 308 -25.87 2.89 -21.66
CA GLY A 308 -24.78 2.85 -20.68
C GLY A 308 -25.11 3.60 -19.40
N GLY A 309 -25.73 4.78 -19.48
CA GLY A 309 -26.21 5.51 -18.30
C GLY A 309 -27.26 4.72 -17.50
N LYS A 310 -28.23 4.11 -18.17
CA LYS A 310 -29.25 3.27 -17.53
C LYS A 310 -28.65 2.02 -16.89
N ILE A 311 -27.73 1.35 -17.58
CA ILE A 311 -27.02 0.18 -17.04
C ILE A 311 -26.21 0.60 -15.82
N SER A 312 -25.50 1.73 -15.87
CA SER A 312 -24.77 2.27 -14.74
C SER A 312 -25.66 2.49 -13.52
N ASP A 313 -26.84 3.10 -13.69
CA ASP A 313 -27.78 3.29 -12.59
C ASP A 313 -28.34 1.97 -12.03
N VAL A 314 -28.62 0.99 -12.90
CA VAL A 314 -29.11 -0.33 -12.48
C VAL A 314 -28.02 -1.09 -11.72
N VAL A 315 -26.78 -1.07 -12.21
CA VAL A 315 -25.62 -1.69 -11.57
C VAL A 315 -25.41 -1.08 -10.20
N VAL A 316 -25.31 0.25 -10.08
CA VAL A 316 -25.15 0.91 -8.78
C VAL A 316 -26.29 0.54 -7.81
N LYS A 317 -27.56 0.56 -8.24
CA LYS A 317 -28.68 0.13 -7.39
C LYS A 317 -28.57 -1.33 -6.95
N ARG A 318 -28.08 -2.21 -7.82
CA ARG A 318 -27.86 -3.61 -7.50
C ARG A 318 -26.74 -3.78 -6.48
N TYR A 319 -25.62 -3.08 -6.63
CA TYR A 319 -24.49 -3.15 -5.69
C TYR A 319 -24.84 -2.51 -4.34
N ILE A 320 -25.56 -1.38 -4.31
CA ILE A 320 -26.13 -0.80 -3.08
C ILE A 320 -27.01 -1.83 -2.35
N LYS A 321 -27.89 -2.53 -3.08
CA LYS A 321 -28.75 -3.56 -2.48
C LYS A 321 -27.96 -4.77 -1.98
N LYS A 322 -26.88 -5.15 -2.68
CA LYS A 322 -25.99 -6.26 -2.29
C LYS A 322 -25.21 -5.93 -1.01
N ARG A 323 -24.94 -4.64 -0.75
CA ARG A 323 -24.20 -4.13 0.42
C ARG A 323 -25.10 -3.44 1.46
N ASN A 324 -26.33 -3.92 1.65
CA ASN A 324 -27.25 -3.42 2.69
C ASN A 324 -27.48 -1.89 2.74
N GLY A 325 -27.36 -1.19 1.60
CA GLY A 325 -27.61 0.25 1.50
C GLY A 325 -26.36 1.13 1.38
N GLU A 326 -25.15 0.57 1.48
CA GLU A 326 -23.90 1.33 1.31
C GLU A 326 -23.65 1.68 -0.17
N ARG A 327 -23.29 2.94 -0.45
CA ARG A 327 -23.05 3.45 -1.80
C ARG A 327 -21.57 3.73 -2.02
N ARG A 328 -20.96 3.05 -2.99
CA ARG A 328 -19.57 3.32 -3.44
C ARG A 328 -19.54 3.93 -4.84
N PRO A 329 -18.77 5.00 -5.10
CA PRO A 329 -18.59 5.56 -6.43
C PRO A 329 -18.09 4.55 -7.47
N GLU A 330 -17.25 3.60 -7.06
CA GLU A 330 -16.60 2.58 -7.89
C GLU A 330 -17.59 1.62 -8.56
N ASP A 331 -18.79 1.45 -7.99
CA ASP A 331 -19.83 0.61 -8.57
C ASP A 331 -20.23 1.07 -9.98
N ARG A 332 -19.98 2.35 -10.30
CA ARG A 332 -20.14 2.92 -11.65
C ARG A 332 -19.19 2.30 -12.66
N LEU A 333 -17.97 1.93 -12.27
CA LEU A 333 -16.93 1.40 -13.18
C LEU A 333 -17.27 -0.01 -13.66
N ASN A 334 -17.89 -0.83 -12.79
CA ASN A 334 -18.35 -2.18 -13.13
C ASN A 334 -19.35 -2.18 -14.30
N SER A 335 -20.12 -1.11 -14.48
CA SER A 335 -21.04 -0.97 -15.61
C SER A 335 -20.35 -0.72 -16.95
N SER A 336 -19.13 -0.18 -16.93
CA SER A 336 -18.35 0.15 -18.12
C SER A 336 -17.52 -1.04 -18.63
N LEU A 337 -17.19 -2.02 -17.78
CA LEU A 337 -16.32 -3.15 -18.12
C LEU A 337 -16.77 -3.95 -19.36
N PRO A 338 -18.04 -4.38 -19.51
CA PRO A 338 -18.46 -5.12 -20.71
C PRO A 338 -18.33 -4.29 -21.99
N SER A 339 -18.52 -2.97 -21.88
CA SER A 339 -18.41 -2.06 -23.02
C SER A 339 -16.94 -1.89 -23.44
N ILE A 340 -16.02 -1.81 -22.47
CA ILE A 340 -14.57 -1.66 -22.69
C ILE A 340 -13.93 -2.96 -23.18
N LEU A 341 -14.29 -4.12 -22.61
CA LEU A 341 -13.60 -5.39 -22.86
C LEU A 341 -14.16 -6.18 -24.05
N ILE A 342 -15.43 -5.97 -24.39
CA ILE A 342 -16.12 -6.78 -25.40
C ILE A 342 -16.62 -5.92 -26.56
N ILE A 343 -17.48 -4.95 -26.26
CA ILE A 343 -18.23 -4.26 -27.32
C ILE A 343 -17.34 -3.32 -28.14
N LEU A 344 -16.55 -2.48 -27.45
CA LEU A 344 -15.64 -1.55 -28.09
C LEU A 344 -14.56 -2.28 -28.92
N PRO A 345 -13.81 -3.27 -28.39
CA PRO A 345 -12.83 -4.05 -29.17
C PRO A 345 -13.43 -4.71 -30.39
N LEU A 346 -14.61 -5.31 -30.26
CA LEU A 346 -15.31 -5.94 -31.38
C LEU A 346 -15.58 -4.92 -32.49
N GLY A 347 -16.11 -3.74 -32.14
CA GLY A 347 -16.36 -2.66 -33.10
C GLY A 347 -15.07 -2.16 -33.78
N THR A 348 -14.06 -1.81 -32.99
CA THR A 348 -12.78 -1.25 -33.44
C THR A 348 -12.02 -2.21 -34.36
N LEU A 349 -11.91 -3.49 -33.98
CA LEU A 349 -11.20 -4.51 -34.77
C LEU A 349 -11.96 -4.85 -36.05
N LEU A 350 -13.29 -5.00 -35.97
CA LEU A 350 -14.11 -5.22 -37.18
C LEU A 350 -14.04 -4.03 -38.12
N TYR A 351 -14.02 -2.80 -37.62
CA TYR A 351 -13.86 -1.61 -38.45
C TYR A 351 -12.49 -1.59 -39.15
N GLY A 352 -11.40 -1.66 -38.38
CA GLY A 352 -10.04 -1.56 -38.92
C GLY A 352 -9.71 -2.65 -39.95
N TRP A 353 -10.01 -3.91 -39.62
CA TRP A 353 -9.67 -5.05 -40.48
C TRP A 353 -10.62 -5.19 -41.67
N SER A 354 -11.91 -4.87 -41.53
CA SER A 354 -12.83 -4.90 -42.69
C SER A 354 -12.43 -3.89 -43.75
N VAL A 355 -11.96 -2.70 -43.35
CA VAL A 355 -11.48 -1.70 -44.29
C VAL A 355 -10.16 -2.12 -44.92
N GLN A 356 -9.18 -2.60 -44.14
CA GLN A 356 -7.88 -3.04 -44.67
C GLN A 356 -8.02 -4.23 -45.63
N GLN A 357 -8.74 -5.28 -45.24
CA GLN A 357 -8.90 -6.51 -46.03
C GLN A 357 -9.94 -6.37 -47.14
N LYS A 358 -10.62 -5.21 -47.23
CA LYS A 358 -11.64 -4.96 -48.24
C LYS A 358 -12.81 -5.96 -48.20
N VAL A 359 -13.19 -6.42 -47.01
CA VAL A 359 -14.25 -7.44 -46.78
C VAL A 359 -15.58 -6.78 -46.35
N GLY A 360 -16.71 -7.40 -46.67
CA GLY A 360 -18.04 -7.03 -46.12
C GLY A 360 -18.72 -5.82 -46.76
N GLY A 361 -18.18 -5.30 -47.87
CA GLY A 361 -18.76 -4.17 -48.60
C GLY A 361 -18.84 -2.88 -47.76
N MET A 362 -19.75 -1.99 -48.15
CA MET A 362 -20.05 -0.77 -47.38
C MET A 362 -20.78 -1.01 -46.05
N PRO A 363 -21.69 -2.00 -45.93
CA PRO A 363 -22.42 -2.23 -44.67
C PRO A 363 -21.54 -2.59 -43.47
N LEU A 364 -20.49 -3.41 -43.66
CA LEU A 364 -19.69 -3.91 -42.54
C LEU A 364 -18.96 -2.78 -41.79
N PRO A 365 -18.17 -1.88 -42.42
CA PRO A 365 -17.57 -0.75 -41.72
C PRO A 365 -18.59 0.18 -41.05
N VAL A 366 -19.78 0.36 -41.66
CA VAL A 366 -20.85 1.19 -41.09
C VAL A 366 -21.42 0.58 -39.81
N VAL A 367 -21.71 -0.73 -39.81
CA VAL A 367 -22.19 -1.45 -38.62
C VAL A 367 -21.10 -1.51 -37.55
N SER A 368 -19.85 -1.76 -37.92
CA SER A 368 -18.72 -1.77 -36.98
C SER A 368 -18.50 -0.41 -36.32
N ALA A 369 -18.58 0.69 -37.08
CA ALA A 369 -18.48 2.05 -36.53
C ALA A 369 -19.63 2.39 -35.57
N PHE A 370 -20.84 1.85 -35.81
CA PHE A 370 -21.95 1.95 -34.85
C PHE A 370 -21.64 1.18 -33.55
N ILE A 371 -21.15 -0.06 -33.65
CA ILE A 371 -20.80 -0.90 -32.48
C ILE A 371 -19.67 -0.26 -31.67
N GLU A 372 -18.62 0.22 -32.34
CA GLU A 372 -17.50 0.96 -31.74
C GLU A 372 -18.02 2.22 -31.02
N GLY A 373 -18.86 3.02 -31.70
CA GLY A 373 -19.47 4.20 -31.08
C GLY A 373 -20.32 3.86 -29.86
N PHE A 374 -21.12 2.79 -29.93
CA PHE A 374 -21.92 2.33 -28.80
C PHE A 374 -21.04 1.95 -27.60
N GLY A 375 -20.03 1.10 -27.81
CA GLY A 375 -19.13 0.65 -26.74
C GLY A 375 -18.37 1.82 -26.10
N LEU A 376 -17.87 2.74 -26.93
CA LEU A 376 -17.13 3.92 -26.48
C LEU A 376 -17.97 4.82 -25.55
N MET A 377 -19.21 5.13 -25.95
CA MET A 377 -20.06 6.03 -25.16
C MET A 377 -20.73 5.36 -23.97
N ALA A 378 -21.01 4.05 -24.05
CA ALA A 378 -21.42 3.30 -22.88
C ALA A 378 -20.32 3.30 -21.80
N ALA A 379 -19.06 3.14 -22.19
CA ALA A 379 -17.91 3.21 -21.29
C ALA A 379 -17.72 4.62 -20.69
N PHE A 380 -17.76 5.67 -21.52
CA PHE A 380 -17.66 7.06 -21.06
C PHE A 380 -18.76 7.44 -20.07
N SER A 381 -19.95 6.88 -20.18
CA SER A 381 -21.08 7.20 -19.30
C SER A 381 -20.76 6.85 -17.84
N GLY A 382 -20.26 5.63 -17.57
CA GLY A 382 -19.86 5.21 -16.23
C GLY A 382 -18.65 5.99 -15.69
N LEU A 383 -17.62 6.20 -16.52
CA LEU A 383 -16.40 6.94 -16.13
C LEU A 383 -16.67 8.42 -15.83
N ASN A 384 -17.53 9.08 -16.60
CA ASN A 384 -17.93 10.47 -16.37
C ASN A 384 -18.67 10.65 -15.06
N THR A 385 -19.58 9.72 -14.74
CA THR A 385 -20.29 9.74 -13.46
C THR A 385 -19.37 9.44 -12.29
N TYR A 386 -18.44 8.50 -12.45
CA TYR A 386 -17.43 8.18 -11.44
C TYR A 386 -16.55 9.38 -11.10
N ALA A 387 -15.99 10.07 -12.10
CA ALA A 387 -15.13 11.25 -11.90
C ALA A 387 -15.84 12.39 -11.14
N ALA A 388 -17.17 12.47 -11.22
CA ALA A 388 -17.96 13.45 -10.47
C ALA A 388 -18.27 13.03 -9.02
N GLU A 389 -18.18 11.73 -8.72
CA GLU A 389 -18.65 11.14 -7.45
C GLU A 389 -17.51 10.69 -6.53
N VAL A 390 -16.35 10.32 -7.08
CA VAL A 390 -15.22 9.74 -6.33
C VAL A 390 -14.66 10.66 -5.22
N ARG A 391 -14.59 11.99 -5.47
CA ARG A 391 -14.15 12.98 -4.48
C ARG A 391 -15.05 14.22 -4.48
N PRO A 392 -16.18 14.21 -3.76
CA PRO A 392 -17.14 15.31 -3.78
C PRO A 392 -16.52 16.67 -3.42
N ALA A 393 -15.67 16.71 -2.39
CA ALA A 393 -15.00 17.95 -1.93
C ALA A 393 -14.05 18.57 -2.98
N HIS A 394 -13.51 17.78 -3.90
CA HIS A 394 -12.58 18.22 -4.94
C HIS A 394 -13.12 17.96 -6.36
N ARG A 395 -14.44 17.79 -6.50
CA ARG A 395 -15.13 17.36 -7.74
C ARG A 395 -14.67 18.13 -8.98
N THR A 396 -14.62 19.46 -8.88
CA THR A 396 -14.23 20.33 -10.01
C THR A 396 -12.79 20.09 -10.46
N ALA A 397 -11.87 19.82 -9.53
CA ALA A 397 -10.48 19.50 -9.84
C ALA A 397 -10.35 18.12 -10.49
N VAL A 398 -11.07 17.11 -9.99
CA VAL A 398 -11.07 15.74 -10.57
C VAL A 398 -11.63 15.74 -12.00
N ILE A 399 -12.77 16.39 -12.24
CA ILE A 399 -13.38 16.49 -13.58
C ILE A 399 -12.46 17.29 -14.53
N THR A 400 -11.79 18.33 -14.03
CA THR A 400 -10.83 19.10 -14.82
C THR A 400 -9.64 18.23 -15.23
N GLY A 401 -9.05 17.48 -14.29
CA GLY A 401 -7.96 16.54 -14.56
C GLY A 401 -8.34 15.48 -15.58
N LYS A 402 -9.57 14.95 -15.51
CA LYS A 402 -10.13 14.02 -16.49
C LYS A 402 -10.13 14.62 -17.91
N TYR A 403 -10.65 15.83 -18.10
CA TYR A 403 -10.68 16.46 -19.43
C TYR A 403 -9.29 16.84 -19.93
N VAL A 404 -8.36 17.24 -19.06
CA VAL A 404 -6.95 17.46 -19.42
C VAL A 404 -6.37 16.20 -20.06
N VAL A 405 -6.53 15.03 -19.42
CA VAL A 405 -6.03 13.75 -19.94
C VAL A 405 -6.77 13.35 -21.22
N GLN A 406 -8.10 13.44 -21.23
CA GLN A 406 -8.95 13.07 -22.38
C GLN A 406 -8.58 13.83 -23.66
N TYR A 407 -8.44 15.17 -23.59
CA TYR A 407 -8.12 15.98 -24.76
C TYR A 407 -6.64 15.93 -25.14
N SER A 408 -5.72 15.65 -24.20
CA SER A 408 -4.31 15.37 -24.52
C SER A 408 -4.18 14.11 -25.37
N PHE A 409 -4.90 13.04 -25.01
CA PHE A 409 -4.98 11.82 -25.81
C PHE A 409 -5.72 12.04 -27.13
N GLY A 410 -6.74 12.90 -27.15
CA GLY A 410 -7.37 13.35 -28.39
C GLY A 410 -6.39 14.05 -29.34
N ALA A 411 -5.51 14.92 -28.82
CA ALA A 411 -4.46 15.56 -29.61
C ALA A 411 -3.49 14.54 -30.21
N MET A 412 -3.04 13.58 -29.40
CA MET A 412 -2.20 12.47 -29.87
C MET A 412 -2.87 11.68 -31.01
N SER A 413 -4.18 11.45 -30.89
CA SER A 413 -4.93 10.71 -31.91
C SER A 413 -5.09 11.50 -33.21
N VAL A 414 -5.56 12.74 -33.14
CA VAL A 414 -5.77 13.59 -34.32
C VAL A 414 -4.48 13.86 -35.09
N GLY A 415 -3.35 14.04 -34.39
CA GLY A 415 -2.04 14.23 -35.01
C GLY A 415 -1.36 12.93 -35.44
N GLY A 416 -1.56 11.82 -34.71
CA GLY A 416 -0.77 10.59 -34.85
C GLY A 416 -1.42 9.45 -35.63
N VAL A 417 -2.76 9.37 -35.69
CA VAL A 417 -3.45 8.23 -36.32
C VAL A 417 -3.25 8.19 -37.83
N VAL A 418 -3.23 9.32 -38.52
CA VAL A 418 -3.00 9.36 -39.97
C VAL A 418 -1.59 8.87 -40.33
N PRO A 419 -0.50 9.39 -39.71
CA PRO A 419 0.84 8.82 -39.89
C PRO A 419 0.93 7.34 -39.53
N MET A 420 0.24 6.90 -38.47
CA MET A 420 0.20 5.49 -38.07
C MET A 420 -0.47 4.62 -39.15
N ILE A 421 -1.60 5.06 -39.70
CA ILE A 421 -2.27 4.36 -40.81
C ILE A 421 -1.36 4.26 -42.04
N ASP A 422 -0.64 5.33 -42.36
CA ASP A 422 0.27 5.36 -43.51
C ASP A 422 1.48 4.42 -43.31
N GLY A 423 1.96 4.24 -42.07
CA GLY A 423 3.12 3.41 -41.76
C GLY A 423 2.82 1.91 -41.58
N ILE A 424 1.77 1.55 -40.83
CA ILE A 424 1.49 0.15 -40.44
C ILE A 424 0.17 -0.41 -40.99
N GLY A 425 -0.61 0.41 -41.70
CA GLY A 425 -1.91 0.03 -42.26
C GLY A 425 -3.07 0.19 -41.26
N VAL A 426 -4.29 0.30 -41.80
CA VAL A 426 -5.52 0.63 -41.05
C VAL A 426 -5.86 -0.42 -39.98
N GLY A 427 -5.74 -1.70 -40.29
CA GLY A 427 -6.03 -2.81 -39.37
C GLY A 427 -5.11 -2.80 -38.16
N TRP A 428 -3.80 -2.67 -38.37
CA TRP A 428 -2.82 -2.60 -37.28
C TRP A 428 -2.93 -1.30 -36.49
N ALA A 429 -3.17 -0.16 -37.14
CA ALA A 429 -3.40 1.12 -36.48
C ALA A 429 -4.58 1.07 -35.48
N PHE A 430 -5.70 0.45 -35.87
CA PHE A 430 -6.86 0.24 -34.99
C PHE A 430 -6.64 -0.91 -33.98
N THR A 431 -5.79 -1.89 -34.28
CA THR A 431 -5.38 -2.95 -33.33
C THR A 431 -4.48 -2.40 -32.21
N VAL A 432 -3.57 -1.46 -32.52
CA VAL A 432 -2.74 -0.77 -31.53
C VAL A 432 -3.60 0.11 -30.63
N THR A 433 -4.54 0.84 -31.24
CA THR A 433 -5.56 1.62 -30.51
C THR A 433 -6.38 0.75 -29.53
N TYR A 434 -6.60 -0.52 -29.86
CA TYR A 434 -7.22 -1.52 -29.00
C TYR A 434 -6.28 -2.06 -27.91
N SER A 435 -5.02 -2.36 -28.26
CA SER A 435 -4.06 -3.04 -27.35
C SER A 435 -3.65 -2.17 -26.15
N THR A 436 -3.61 -0.85 -26.34
CA THR A 436 -3.36 0.12 -25.26
C THR A 436 -4.49 0.19 -24.23
N LEU A 437 -5.71 -0.23 -24.59
CA LEU A 437 -6.88 -0.29 -23.70
C LEU A 437 -6.88 -1.54 -22.79
N VAL A 438 -6.37 -2.67 -23.28
CA VAL A 438 -6.28 -3.94 -22.51
C VAL A 438 -5.13 -3.91 -21.50
N LEU A 439 -3.98 -3.35 -21.89
CA LEU A 439 -2.81 -3.23 -21.00
C LEU A 439 -3.02 -2.24 -19.85
N ALA A 440 -3.93 -1.28 -19.99
CA ALA A 440 -4.29 -0.35 -18.93
C ALA A 440 -5.18 -0.98 -17.83
N GLN A 441 -5.69 -2.20 -18.02
CA GLN A 441 -6.48 -2.93 -17.01
C GLN A 441 -5.85 -4.24 -16.54
N GLY A 442 -4.84 -4.78 -17.24
CA GLY A 442 -4.10 -5.98 -16.81
C GLY A 442 -3.36 -5.84 -15.48
N GLY A 443 -3.34 -4.64 -14.88
CA GLY A 443 -2.84 -4.40 -13.52
C GLY A 443 -3.89 -3.78 -12.58
N ALA A 444 -5.18 -3.84 -12.90
CA ALA A 444 -6.24 -3.10 -12.20
C ALA A 444 -7.31 -3.95 -11.48
N ASP A 445 -7.27 -5.29 -11.60
CA ASP A 445 -8.34 -6.16 -11.06
C ASP A 445 -7.90 -7.12 -9.93
N SER A 446 -6.66 -7.03 -9.43
CA SER A 446 -6.28 -7.72 -8.19
C SER A 446 -5.90 -6.69 -7.13
N ASP A 447 -6.71 -6.60 -6.09
CA ASP A 447 -6.30 -5.94 -4.85
C ASP A 447 -4.92 -6.50 -4.44
N PRO A 448 -3.93 -5.64 -4.18
CA PRO A 448 -2.53 -6.07 -3.99
C PRO A 448 -2.34 -6.96 -2.74
N TYR A 449 -3.30 -6.94 -1.80
CA TYR A 449 -3.30 -7.81 -0.64
C TYR A 449 -3.84 -9.22 -0.94
N VAL A 450 -4.60 -9.40 -2.02
CA VAL A 450 -5.31 -10.65 -2.33
C VAL A 450 -4.36 -11.69 -2.93
N PRO A 451 -4.33 -12.93 -2.39
CA PRO A 451 -3.60 -14.03 -2.99
C PRO A 451 -4.14 -14.40 -4.37
N VAL A 452 -3.26 -14.88 -5.25
CA VAL A 452 -3.61 -15.18 -6.65
C VAL A 452 -3.45 -16.66 -6.95
N TYR A 453 -4.34 -17.19 -7.80
CA TYR A 453 -4.22 -18.56 -8.29
C TYR A 453 -3.23 -18.64 -9.45
N ALA A 454 -2.35 -19.64 -9.40
CA ALA A 454 -1.32 -19.95 -10.39
C ALA A 454 -1.25 -21.45 -10.68
N GLU A 455 -0.55 -21.83 -11.75
CA GLU A 455 -0.25 -23.24 -12.03
C GLU A 455 0.79 -23.78 -11.04
N CYS A 456 0.56 -24.99 -10.54
CA CYS A 456 1.47 -25.63 -9.60
C CYS A 456 2.76 -26.09 -10.29
N PRO A 457 3.93 -25.94 -9.65
CA PRO A 457 5.14 -26.65 -10.04
C PRO A 457 4.91 -28.17 -10.11
N SER A 458 5.57 -28.84 -11.05
CA SER A 458 5.40 -30.29 -11.27
C SER A 458 5.83 -31.15 -10.07
N ASP A 459 6.70 -30.60 -9.24
CA ASP A 459 7.38 -31.18 -8.09
C ASP A 459 6.90 -30.60 -6.75
N LEU A 460 5.81 -29.82 -6.73
CA LEU A 460 5.26 -29.31 -5.47
C LEU A 460 4.71 -30.48 -4.63
N GLU A 461 5.40 -30.78 -3.54
CA GLU A 461 5.01 -31.72 -2.50
C GLU A 461 5.53 -31.25 -1.14
N ILE A 462 4.96 -31.78 -0.06
CA ILE A 462 5.49 -31.50 1.28
C ILE A 462 6.77 -32.33 1.52
N ARG A 463 7.71 -31.70 2.22
CA ARG A 463 8.98 -32.32 2.62
C ARG A 463 8.90 -32.80 4.07
N PRO A 464 9.13 -34.09 4.35
CA PRO A 464 9.28 -34.58 5.73
C PRO A 464 10.45 -33.91 6.45
N ALA A 465 10.26 -33.50 7.71
CA ALA A 465 11.34 -32.85 8.49
C ALA A 465 12.55 -33.76 8.73
N LYS A 466 12.32 -35.08 8.83
CA LYS A 466 13.36 -36.11 8.99
C LYS A 466 14.36 -36.17 7.82
N ASP A 467 14.02 -35.59 6.68
CA ASP A 467 14.86 -35.59 5.49
C ASP A 467 15.94 -34.48 5.56
N GLY A 468 15.96 -33.70 6.65
CA GLY A 468 16.96 -32.67 6.92
C GLY A 468 16.59 -31.30 6.35
N LEU A 469 17.58 -30.50 5.99
CA LEU A 469 17.37 -29.19 5.37
C LEU A 469 16.84 -29.33 3.94
N SER A 470 16.06 -28.36 3.46
CA SER A 470 15.70 -28.30 2.05
C SER A 470 16.91 -28.04 1.14
N ASN A 471 16.74 -28.32 -0.15
CA ASN A 471 17.77 -28.04 -1.15
C ASN A 471 18.05 -26.53 -1.23
N GLU A 472 17.02 -25.70 -1.07
CA GLU A 472 17.07 -24.25 -1.08
C GLU A 472 17.86 -23.71 0.11
N GLU A 473 17.54 -24.16 1.33
CA GLU A 473 18.30 -23.78 2.54
C GLU A 473 19.75 -24.26 2.44
N SER A 474 19.98 -25.50 2.01
CA SER A 474 21.33 -26.06 1.83
C SER A 474 22.15 -25.28 0.81
N SER A 475 21.58 -24.98 -0.36
CA SER A 475 22.24 -24.19 -1.41
C SER A 475 22.51 -22.74 -0.96
N TRP A 476 21.59 -22.17 -0.18
CA TRP A 476 21.77 -20.85 0.40
C TRP A 476 22.88 -20.83 1.45
N ARG A 477 23.01 -21.87 2.28
CA ARG A 477 24.11 -22.00 3.25
C ARG A 477 25.47 -22.02 2.58
N GLU A 478 25.64 -22.71 1.46
CA GLU A 478 26.88 -22.70 0.68
C GLU A 478 27.23 -21.28 0.20
N ARG A 479 26.23 -20.53 -0.31
CA ARG A 479 26.42 -19.12 -0.70
C ARG A 479 26.78 -18.25 0.51
N ARG A 480 26.10 -18.46 1.65
CA ARG A 480 26.34 -17.72 2.89
C ARG A 480 27.73 -17.99 3.44
N ALA A 481 28.22 -19.23 3.42
CA ALA A 481 29.56 -19.61 3.88
C ALA A 481 30.65 -18.81 3.16
N LYS A 482 30.53 -18.65 1.83
CA LYS A 482 31.45 -17.83 1.01
C LYS A 482 31.47 -16.35 1.41
N LYS A 483 30.35 -15.83 1.91
CA LYS A 483 30.26 -14.45 2.43
C LYS A 483 30.77 -14.36 3.87
N ILE A 484 30.56 -15.39 4.69
CA ILE A 484 31.02 -15.43 6.09
C ILE A 484 32.55 -15.44 6.18
N MET A 485 33.25 -16.20 5.34
CA MET A 485 34.72 -16.32 5.42
C MET A 485 35.49 -14.99 5.44
N PRO A 486 35.32 -14.07 4.45
CA PRO A 486 36.02 -12.78 4.49
C PRO A 486 35.56 -11.89 5.66
N ASN A 487 34.26 -11.90 5.97
CA ASN A 487 33.73 -11.13 7.11
C ASN A 487 34.27 -11.63 8.46
N LEU A 488 34.51 -12.94 8.58
CA LEU A 488 35.09 -13.57 9.76
C LEU A 488 36.54 -13.14 9.94
N GLU A 489 37.33 -13.16 8.86
CA GLU A 489 38.71 -12.68 8.89
C GLU A 489 38.80 -11.21 9.35
N ASP A 490 37.95 -10.34 8.79
CA ASP A 490 37.89 -8.92 9.16
C ASP A 490 37.46 -8.72 10.62
N TYR A 491 36.47 -9.49 11.08
CA TYR A 491 36.02 -9.43 12.48
C TYR A 491 37.11 -9.89 13.46
N LEU A 492 37.82 -10.98 13.14
CA LEU A 492 38.92 -11.48 13.99
C LEU A 492 40.08 -10.49 14.06
N LYS A 493 40.42 -9.82 12.93
CA LYS A 493 41.42 -8.74 12.90
C LYS A 493 41.01 -7.55 13.76
N LEU A 494 39.73 -7.18 13.74
CA LEU A 494 39.20 -6.08 14.55
C LEU A 494 39.31 -6.37 16.05
N VAL A 495 38.95 -7.60 16.46
CA VAL A 495 38.93 -8.00 17.87
C VAL A 495 40.35 -8.18 18.41
N ASN A 496 41.27 -8.69 17.59
CA ASN A 496 42.69 -8.90 17.91
C ASN A 496 42.89 -9.79 19.16
N ILE A 497 42.47 -11.05 19.05
CA ILE A 497 42.65 -12.06 20.11
C ILE A 497 44.15 -12.34 20.29
N SER A 498 44.62 -12.30 21.53
CA SER A 498 46.02 -12.56 21.88
C SER A 498 46.40 -14.02 21.62
N ASP A 499 47.61 -14.23 21.09
CA ASP A 499 48.16 -15.55 20.76
C ASP A 499 47.30 -16.38 19.76
N PHE A 500 46.50 -15.72 18.91
CA PHE A 500 45.71 -16.38 17.88
C PHE A 500 46.22 -16.05 16.46
N ASP A 501 46.64 -17.08 15.72
CA ASP A 501 47.07 -16.93 14.32
C ASP A 501 45.86 -16.98 13.38
N ILE A 502 45.34 -15.80 13.04
CA ILE A 502 44.21 -15.65 12.11
C ILE A 502 44.54 -16.25 10.74
N LYS A 503 45.79 -16.14 10.28
CA LYS A 503 46.16 -16.66 8.96
C LYS A 503 46.14 -18.18 8.95
N GLU A 504 46.73 -18.83 9.97
CA GLU A 504 46.66 -20.28 10.11
C GLU A 504 45.21 -20.77 10.19
N TYR A 505 44.37 -20.07 10.97
CA TYR A 505 42.95 -20.38 11.08
C TYR A 505 42.23 -20.29 9.72
N MET A 506 42.40 -19.19 8.99
CA MET A 506 41.76 -18.99 7.69
C MET A 506 42.31 -19.94 6.61
N ASP A 507 43.59 -20.31 6.66
CA ASP A 507 44.21 -21.28 5.72
C ASP A 507 43.66 -22.71 5.92
N LYS A 508 43.26 -23.06 7.16
CA LYS A 508 42.67 -24.35 7.51
C LYS A 508 41.15 -24.41 7.30
N LEU A 509 40.45 -23.28 7.41
CA LEU A 509 39.00 -23.20 7.36
C LEU A 509 38.46 -23.44 5.94
N LYS A 510 37.58 -24.43 5.78
CA LYS A 510 36.82 -24.65 4.54
C LYS A 510 35.40 -24.12 4.66
N GLU A 511 34.70 -24.02 3.52
CA GLU A 511 33.30 -23.58 3.47
C GLU A 511 32.39 -24.42 4.37
N ASP A 512 32.61 -25.73 4.48
CA ASP A 512 31.83 -26.63 5.35
C ASP A 512 32.16 -26.48 6.84
N ASP A 513 33.32 -25.88 7.16
CA ASP A 513 33.84 -25.76 8.53
C ASP A 513 33.48 -24.40 9.16
N VAL A 514 32.96 -23.44 8.38
CA VAL A 514 32.62 -22.08 8.85
C VAL A 514 31.73 -22.11 10.09
N PRO A 515 31.88 -21.14 11.00
CA PRO A 515 31.02 -21.08 12.18
C PRO A 515 29.57 -20.76 11.80
N ILE A 516 28.63 -21.46 12.43
CA ILE A 516 27.19 -21.27 12.20
C ILE A 516 26.62 -20.57 13.43
N VAL A 517 26.41 -19.26 13.29
CA VAL A 517 25.92 -18.40 14.38
C VAL A 517 24.44 -18.06 14.17
N GLY A 518 23.64 -18.21 15.22
CA GLY A 518 22.23 -17.82 15.24
C GLY A 518 21.97 -16.66 16.19
N MET A 519 20.97 -15.84 15.88
CA MET A 519 20.43 -14.83 16.79
C MET A 519 18.94 -15.05 17.00
N SER A 520 18.47 -14.95 18.25
CA SER A 520 17.06 -15.03 18.63
C SER A 520 16.64 -13.73 19.30
N VAL A 521 15.56 -13.15 18.81
CA VAL A 521 14.92 -11.96 19.39
C VAL A 521 13.57 -12.35 19.95
N SER A 522 13.43 -12.18 21.27
CA SER A 522 12.24 -12.61 21.99
C SER A 522 10.97 -11.85 21.62
N GLY A 523 9.82 -12.42 21.95
CA GLY A 523 8.57 -11.67 22.01
C GLY A 523 8.47 -10.77 23.25
N GLY A 524 7.92 -9.56 23.07
CA GLY A 524 7.76 -8.57 24.13
C GLY A 524 7.15 -7.24 23.65
N GLY A 525 6.29 -7.31 22.63
CA GLY A 525 5.77 -6.12 21.94
C GLY A 525 6.88 -5.32 21.24
N THR A 526 6.55 -4.09 20.83
CA THR A 526 7.46 -3.20 20.08
C THR A 526 8.80 -3.00 20.77
N GLN A 527 8.81 -2.91 22.11
CA GLN A 527 10.02 -2.69 22.91
C GLN A 527 11.08 -3.78 22.65
N SER A 528 10.69 -5.06 22.65
CA SER A 528 11.62 -6.16 22.38
C SER A 528 12.18 -6.07 20.96
N GLY A 529 11.32 -5.74 20.01
CA GLY A 529 11.72 -5.60 18.61
C GLY A 529 12.68 -4.44 18.35
N LEU A 530 12.44 -3.28 18.95
CA LEU A 530 13.36 -2.13 18.91
C LEU A 530 14.67 -2.46 19.61
N GLY A 531 14.62 -3.15 20.76
CA GLY A 531 15.81 -3.66 21.44
C GLY A 531 16.64 -4.58 20.54
N GLY A 532 15.98 -5.49 19.81
CA GLY A 532 16.63 -6.37 18.84
C GLY A 532 17.34 -5.61 17.71
N LEU A 533 16.78 -4.50 17.22
CA LEU A 533 17.45 -3.60 16.28
C LEU A 533 18.69 -2.92 16.90
N GLY A 534 18.62 -2.55 18.18
CA GLY A 534 19.78 -2.05 18.92
C GLY A 534 20.91 -3.08 19.04
N ILE A 535 20.57 -4.36 19.29
CA ILE A 535 21.54 -5.46 19.27
C ILE A 535 22.13 -5.66 17.87
N TRP A 536 21.29 -5.60 16.82
CA TRP A 536 21.75 -5.67 15.43
C TRP A 536 22.79 -4.59 15.12
N ARG A 537 22.53 -3.34 15.51
CA ARG A 537 23.48 -2.22 15.39
C ARG A 537 24.77 -2.48 16.16
N ALA A 538 24.69 -3.02 17.37
CA ALA A 538 25.86 -3.29 18.22
C ALA A 538 26.84 -4.32 17.63
N PHE A 539 26.37 -5.13 16.70
CA PHE A 539 27.11 -6.20 16.05
C PHE A 539 27.39 -5.94 14.57
N ASP A 540 26.90 -4.83 14.01
CA ASP A 540 27.03 -4.51 12.60
C ASP A 540 28.38 -3.83 12.30
N ALA A 541 29.20 -4.41 11.42
CA ALA A 541 30.45 -3.80 10.97
C ALA A 541 30.26 -2.47 10.24
N ARG A 542 29.04 -2.16 9.78
CA ARG A 542 28.69 -0.89 9.14
C ARG A 542 28.44 0.23 10.16
N SER A 543 28.25 -0.09 11.45
CA SER A 543 28.17 0.90 12.54
C SER A 543 29.56 1.29 13.02
N LYS A 544 29.85 2.59 13.01
CA LYS A 544 31.14 3.11 13.49
C LYS A 544 31.32 2.87 14.98
N GLU A 545 30.24 2.97 15.73
CA GLU A 545 30.21 2.74 17.18
C GLU A 545 30.49 1.27 17.50
N ALA A 546 29.89 0.33 16.77
CA ALA A 546 30.14 -1.10 16.95
C ALA A 546 31.58 -1.49 16.59
N VAL A 547 32.14 -0.89 15.53
CA VAL A 547 33.55 -1.08 15.18
C VAL A 547 34.46 -0.52 16.26
N ALA A 548 34.16 0.66 16.82
CA ALA A 548 34.90 1.23 17.95
C ALA A 548 34.82 0.35 19.21
N ALA A 549 33.68 -0.29 19.45
CA ALA A 549 33.47 -1.27 20.52
C ALA A 549 34.15 -2.63 20.25
N ARG A 550 34.72 -2.84 19.06
CA ARG A 550 35.28 -4.11 18.57
C ARG A 550 34.26 -5.26 18.51
N THR A 551 32.96 -4.95 18.49
CA THR A 551 31.88 -5.93 18.38
C THR A 551 31.24 -5.97 16.97
N GLY A 552 31.51 -4.95 16.15
CA GLY A 552 31.06 -4.87 14.77
C GLY A 552 31.66 -5.98 13.89
N GLY A 553 30.81 -6.77 13.24
CA GLY A 553 31.20 -7.91 12.41
C GLY A 553 30.36 -9.16 12.69
N LEU A 554 29.87 -9.32 13.93
CA LEU A 554 29.03 -10.46 14.32
C LEU A 554 27.74 -10.55 13.50
N THR A 555 27.11 -9.43 13.16
CA THR A 555 25.93 -9.39 12.28
C THR A 555 26.24 -10.01 10.92
N GLN A 556 27.43 -9.77 10.38
CA GLN A 556 27.89 -10.35 9.12
C GLN A 556 28.22 -11.85 9.23
N LEU A 557 28.37 -12.39 10.44
CA LEU A 557 28.59 -13.82 10.71
C LEU A 557 27.29 -14.60 10.98
N LEU A 558 26.17 -13.92 11.22
CA LEU A 558 24.90 -14.59 11.47
C LEU A 558 24.51 -15.43 10.25
N SER A 559 24.23 -16.71 10.48
CA SER A 559 23.56 -17.59 9.51
C SER A 559 22.06 -17.52 9.69
N TYR A 560 21.55 -17.45 10.92
CA TYR A 560 20.13 -17.44 11.19
C TYR A 560 19.75 -16.28 12.11
N ILE A 561 18.60 -15.67 11.85
CA ILE A 561 17.95 -14.76 12.80
C ILE A 561 16.48 -15.16 12.97
N THR A 562 16.10 -15.43 14.21
CA THR A 562 14.75 -15.85 14.59
C THR A 562 14.06 -14.75 15.38
N GLY A 563 12.77 -14.58 15.13
CA GLY A 563 11.96 -13.55 15.78
C GLY A 563 10.56 -14.05 16.08
N LEU A 564 10.03 -13.58 17.21
CA LEU A 564 8.70 -13.89 17.69
C LEU A 564 8.02 -12.63 18.19
N SER A 565 6.72 -12.44 17.95
CA SER A 565 6.00 -11.25 18.40
C SER A 565 6.71 -9.98 17.93
N GLY A 566 6.93 -9.00 18.79
CA GLY A 566 7.70 -7.80 18.45
C GLY A 566 9.10 -8.09 17.86
N GLY A 567 9.81 -9.13 18.32
CA GLY A 567 11.08 -9.53 17.70
C GLY A 567 10.92 -10.03 16.26
N GLY A 568 9.80 -10.71 15.97
CA GLY A 568 9.44 -11.17 14.64
C GLY A 568 9.00 -10.03 13.73
N ALA A 569 8.09 -9.18 14.19
CA ALA A 569 7.50 -8.11 13.38
C ALA A 569 8.42 -6.90 13.19
N VAL A 570 9.13 -6.47 14.24
CA VAL A 570 9.90 -5.21 14.24
C VAL A 570 11.40 -5.43 14.03
N THR A 571 11.98 -6.56 14.46
CA THR A 571 13.38 -6.86 14.14
C THR A 571 13.49 -7.67 12.85
N VAL A 572 13.02 -8.91 12.84
CA VAL A 572 13.27 -9.84 11.73
C VAL A 572 12.60 -9.40 10.44
N SER A 573 11.29 -9.13 10.47
CA SER A 573 10.54 -8.77 9.27
C SER A 573 10.95 -7.39 8.75
N LEU A 574 11.18 -6.41 9.64
CA LEU A 574 11.59 -5.07 9.22
C LEU A 574 13.01 -5.05 8.62
N LEU A 575 13.94 -5.81 9.19
CA LEU A 575 15.28 -6.01 8.60
C LEU A 575 15.16 -6.64 7.22
N ALA A 576 14.37 -7.71 7.09
CA ALA A 576 14.19 -8.39 5.81
C ALA A 576 13.55 -7.48 4.75
N ALA A 577 12.51 -6.73 5.12
CA ALA A 577 11.85 -5.75 4.24
C ALA A 577 12.76 -4.60 3.81
N ASN A 578 13.69 -4.19 4.67
CA ASN A 578 14.69 -3.18 4.35
C ASN A 578 16.01 -3.78 3.82
N ASN A 579 15.95 -4.99 3.28
CA ASN A 579 17.08 -5.69 2.67
C ASN A 579 18.34 -5.75 3.57
N PHE A 580 18.11 -5.94 4.87
CA PHE A 580 19.12 -6.02 5.93
C PHE A 580 20.09 -4.84 5.97
N THR A 581 19.57 -3.63 5.73
CA THR A 581 20.31 -2.36 5.86
C THR A 581 20.72 -2.05 7.31
N THR A 582 21.38 -0.91 7.52
CA THR A 582 21.79 -0.45 8.86
C THR A 582 20.62 0.13 9.64
N LEU A 583 20.71 0.14 10.98
CA LEU A 583 19.66 0.73 11.82
C LEU A 583 19.43 2.21 11.48
N GLU A 584 20.49 2.97 11.19
CA GLU A 584 20.39 4.39 10.84
C GLU A 584 19.55 4.63 9.58
N ASN A 585 19.62 3.71 8.60
CA ASN A 585 18.77 3.78 7.41
C ASN A 585 17.32 3.39 7.72
N ILE A 586 17.10 2.41 8.60
CA ILE A 586 15.75 2.03 9.05
C ILE A 586 15.09 3.20 9.77
N GLU A 587 15.78 3.83 10.72
CA GLU A 587 15.28 5.01 11.46
C GLU A 587 14.92 6.17 10.54
N LYS A 588 15.68 6.37 9.45
CA LYS A 588 15.41 7.43 8.48
C LYS A 588 14.17 7.16 7.62
N ASN A 589 13.92 5.90 7.31
CA ASN A 589 12.87 5.49 6.37
C ASN A 589 11.59 5.01 7.07
N THR A 590 11.61 4.82 8.39
CA THR A 590 10.51 4.25 9.17
C THR A 590 9.98 5.27 10.18
N ASN A 591 8.67 5.51 10.18
CA ASN A 591 8.04 6.37 11.18
C ASN A 591 7.52 5.56 12.38
N PHE A 592 8.38 5.34 13.37
CA PHE A 592 8.03 4.64 14.63
C PHE A 592 7.05 5.41 15.54
N SER A 593 6.66 6.62 15.17
CA SER A 593 5.62 7.39 15.85
C SER A 593 4.20 7.09 15.33
N ASN A 594 4.05 6.20 14.34
CA ASN A 594 2.72 5.85 13.84
C ASN A 594 1.94 5.02 14.85
N SER A 595 0.68 5.40 15.06
CA SER A 595 -0.23 4.74 15.98
C SER A 595 -0.83 3.46 15.42
N TYR A 596 -0.93 2.42 16.24
CA TYR A 596 -1.74 1.23 15.92
C TYR A 596 -3.21 1.59 15.66
N ALA A 597 -3.68 2.65 16.31
CA ALA A 597 -5.07 3.07 16.27
C ALA A 597 -5.41 3.96 15.07
N ALA A 598 -4.51 4.88 14.72
CA ALA A 598 -4.84 6.01 13.86
C ALA A 598 -4.11 5.99 12.50
N GLY A 599 -3.14 5.08 12.33
CA GLY A 599 -2.32 5.00 11.14
C GLY A 599 -1.44 6.26 10.93
N PRO A 600 -0.85 6.41 9.74
CA PRO A 600 0.12 7.48 9.46
C PRO A 600 -0.51 8.89 9.39
N ASP A 601 -1.78 8.99 9.00
CA ASP A 601 -2.49 10.28 8.86
C ASP A 601 -3.20 10.73 10.15
N GLY A 602 -3.11 9.94 11.22
CA GLY A 602 -3.83 10.19 12.47
C GLY A 602 -5.35 10.05 12.36
N ASN A 603 -5.87 9.49 11.25
CA ASN A 603 -7.29 9.30 11.00
C ASN A 603 -7.67 7.81 11.07
N GLN A 604 -8.07 7.39 12.27
CA GLN A 604 -8.50 6.02 12.56
C GLN A 604 -9.59 5.49 11.62
N THR A 605 -10.60 6.30 11.28
CA THR A 605 -11.71 5.83 10.44
C THR A 605 -11.22 5.52 9.02
N SER A 606 -10.40 6.39 8.43
CA SER A 606 -9.83 6.13 7.11
C SER A 606 -8.93 4.91 7.14
N PHE A 607 -8.06 4.83 8.15
CA PHE A 607 -7.10 3.75 8.30
C PHE A 607 -7.78 2.38 8.46
N PHE A 608 -8.80 2.29 9.31
CA PHE A 608 -9.57 1.05 9.48
C PHE A 608 -10.35 0.70 8.23
N ASN A 609 -10.95 1.68 7.54
CA ASN A 609 -11.64 1.41 6.28
C ASN A 609 -10.69 0.78 5.25
N ASP A 610 -9.48 1.31 5.07
CA ASP A 610 -8.51 0.77 4.12
C ASP A 610 -8.11 -0.67 4.49
N ILE A 611 -7.83 -0.94 5.77
CA ILE A 611 -7.50 -2.27 6.28
C ILE A 611 -8.63 -3.28 6.04
N PHE A 612 -9.88 -2.89 6.35
CA PHE A 612 -11.05 -3.73 6.17
C PHE A 612 -11.43 -3.90 4.70
N GLU A 613 -11.14 -2.92 3.82
CA GLU A 613 -11.31 -3.08 2.37
C GLU A 613 -10.35 -4.14 1.82
N ASN A 614 -9.06 -4.08 2.17
CA ASN A 614 -8.07 -5.04 1.72
C ASN A 614 -8.36 -6.46 2.24
N ALA A 615 -8.70 -6.60 3.53
CA ALA A 615 -9.11 -7.88 4.12
C ALA A 615 -10.45 -8.36 3.52
N GLY A 616 -11.38 -7.44 3.26
CA GLY A 616 -12.61 -7.64 2.50
C GLY A 616 -12.38 -8.30 1.15
N ALA A 617 -11.43 -7.79 0.37
CA ALA A 617 -11.09 -8.34 -0.92
C ALA A 617 -10.52 -9.77 -0.82
N LYS A 618 -9.75 -10.06 0.24
CA LYS A 618 -9.21 -11.42 0.51
C LYS A 618 -10.33 -12.41 0.86
N ASP A 619 -11.28 -12.00 1.70
CA ASP A 619 -12.46 -12.79 2.06
C ASP A 619 -13.37 -13.04 0.83
N GLU A 620 -13.61 -12.01 0.01
CA GLU A 620 -14.38 -12.14 -1.24
C GLU A 620 -13.73 -13.11 -2.24
N ALA A 621 -12.40 -13.28 -2.19
CA ALA A 621 -11.65 -14.26 -2.98
C ALA A 621 -11.70 -15.69 -2.41
N GLY A 622 -12.35 -15.89 -1.25
CA GLY A 622 -12.54 -17.18 -0.60
C GLY A 622 -11.39 -17.62 0.30
N PHE A 623 -10.50 -16.70 0.69
CA PHE A 623 -9.41 -16.98 1.63
C PHE A 623 -9.80 -16.59 3.05
N PRO A 624 -9.36 -17.34 4.07
CA PRO A 624 -9.68 -17.03 5.46
C PRO A 624 -9.07 -15.69 5.88
N VAL A 625 -9.84 -14.95 6.69
CA VAL A 625 -9.44 -13.67 7.29
C VAL A 625 -9.61 -13.70 8.79
N SER A 626 -8.77 -12.94 9.48
CA SER A 626 -8.71 -12.90 10.94
C SER A 626 -8.19 -11.55 11.43
N VAL A 627 -8.10 -11.38 12.75
CA VAL A 627 -7.43 -10.22 13.34
C VAL A 627 -5.95 -10.16 12.94
N ALA A 628 -5.31 -11.29 12.61
CA ALA A 628 -3.95 -11.27 12.11
C ALA A 628 -3.83 -10.55 10.75
N ASP A 629 -4.86 -10.60 9.89
CA ASP A 629 -4.89 -9.86 8.64
C ASP A 629 -5.08 -8.36 8.90
N THR A 630 -6.04 -8.00 9.75
CA THR A 630 -6.41 -6.60 9.99
C THR A 630 -5.36 -5.87 10.82
N PHE A 631 -4.88 -6.48 11.92
CA PHE A 631 -3.78 -5.93 12.71
C PHE A 631 -2.44 -6.03 11.97
N GLY A 632 -2.24 -7.07 11.16
CA GLY A 632 -1.02 -7.27 10.37
C GLY A 632 -0.71 -6.11 9.44
N GLN A 633 -1.75 -5.55 8.81
CA GLN A 633 -1.61 -4.41 7.90
C GLN A 633 -1.13 -3.12 8.57
N PHE A 634 -1.26 -2.96 9.89
CA PHE A 634 -0.64 -1.83 10.60
C PHE A 634 0.89 -1.82 10.40
N TRP A 635 1.53 -2.99 10.42
CA TRP A 635 2.97 -3.07 10.26
C TRP A 635 3.44 -2.56 8.90
N GLY A 636 2.57 -2.57 7.89
CA GLY A 636 2.79 -1.95 6.59
C GLY A 636 3.13 -0.46 6.67
N THR A 637 2.67 0.24 7.72
CA THR A 637 3.01 1.66 7.94
C THR A 637 4.47 1.88 8.34
N TRP A 638 5.18 0.82 8.73
CA TRP A 638 6.61 0.83 9.06
C TRP A 638 7.47 0.17 7.98
N LEU A 639 6.86 -0.33 6.90
CA LEU A 639 7.57 -0.93 5.79
C LEU A 639 7.90 0.12 4.70
N PRO A 640 8.94 -0.12 3.90
CA PRO A 640 9.12 0.58 2.61
C PRO A 640 7.87 0.46 1.72
N GLU A 641 7.57 1.49 0.93
CA GLU A 641 6.36 1.53 0.08
C GLU A 641 6.28 0.34 -0.90
N ASP A 642 7.42 -0.12 -1.43
CA ASP A 642 7.52 -1.26 -2.34
C ASP A 642 7.29 -2.62 -1.66
N MET A 643 7.41 -2.67 -0.32
CA MET A 643 7.18 -3.87 0.48
C MET A 643 5.83 -3.90 1.20
N LEU A 644 5.00 -2.86 1.07
CA LEU A 644 3.69 -2.76 1.75
C LEU A 644 2.80 -3.98 1.51
N PHE A 645 2.79 -4.50 0.27
CA PHE A 645 2.04 -5.69 -0.14
C PHE A 645 2.92 -6.84 -0.64
N GLY A 646 4.21 -6.79 -0.31
CA GLY A 646 5.19 -7.82 -0.68
C GLY A 646 4.94 -9.14 0.03
N ASN A 647 5.43 -10.24 -0.55
CA ASN A 647 5.33 -11.57 0.03
C ASN A 647 6.59 -11.90 0.84
N TYR A 648 6.48 -12.75 1.85
CA TYR A 648 7.62 -13.18 2.65
C TYR A 648 8.60 -14.03 1.83
N SER A 649 8.08 -14.83 0.90
CA SER A 649 8.88 -15.63 -0.04
C SER A 649 9.69 -14.78 -1.03
N ASP A 650 9.27 -13.54 -1.33
CA ASP A 650 10.02 -12.63 -2.22
C ASP A 650 11.38 -12.23 -1.63
N ILE A 651 11.57 -12.37 -0.31
CA ILE A 651 12.87 -12.16 0.34
C ILE A 651 13.93 -13.09 -0.27
N ALA A 652 13.56 -14.29 -0.76
CA ALA A 652 14.45 -15.25 -1.38
C ALA A 652 14.92 -14.88 -2.80
N ASN A 653 14.38 -13.82 -3.41
CA ASN A 653 14.72 -13.43 -4.77
C ASN A 653 16.22 -13.12 -4.93
N ASN A 654 16.76 -13.42 -6.12
CA ASN A 654 18.21 -13.39 -6.38
C ASN A 654 18.85 -11.99 -6.29
N ASP A 655 18.05 -10.93 -6.32
CA ASP A 655 18.47 -9.53 -6.23
C ASP A 655 18.43 -8.97 -4.79
N THR A 656 17.96 -9.74 -3.82
CA THR A 656 17.97 -9.35 -2.41
C THR A 656 19.30 -9.73 -1.73
N ALA A 657 19.64 -9.04 -0.64
CA ALA A 657 20.79 -9.35 0.20
C ALA A 657 20.71 -10.77 0.78
N PHE A 658 19.50 -11.25 1.10
CA PHE A 658 19.31 -12.62 1.56
C PHE A 658 19.55 -13.63 0.43
N GLY A 659 18.95 -13.45 -0.74
CA GLY A 659 19.12 -14.35 -1.90
C GLY A 659 20.58 -14.48 -2.34
N MET A 660 21.34 -13.38 -2.27
CA MET A 660 22.79 -13.32 -2.53
C MET A 660 23.67 -13.93 -1.43
N GLY A 661 23.10 -14.30 -0.28
CA GLY A 661 23.83 -14.83 0.89
C GLY A 661 24.54 -13.74 1.73
N ASP A 662 24.25 -12.47 1.51
CA ASP A 662 24.83 -11.34 2.25
C ASP A 662 24.14 -11.09 3.61
N ALA A 663 22.92 -11.59 3.79
CA ALA A 663 22.15 -11.51 5.02
C ALA A 663 21.85 -12.89 5.64
N PRO A 664 21.60 -13.00 6.96
CA PRO A 664 21.14 -14.23 7.60
C PRO A 664 19.74 -14.63 7.14
N MET A 665 19.38 -15.90 7.31
CA MET A 665 18.00 -16.35 7.07
C MET A 665 17.05 -15.79 8.13
N PRO A 666 16.04 -15.00 7.72
CA PRO A 666 15.01 -14.53 8.62
C PRO A 666 14.01 -15.66 8.87
N ILE A 667 13.73 -15.94 10.13
CA ILE A 667 12.82 -16.99 10.56
C ILE A 667 11.79 -16.39 11.52
N LEU A 668 10.51 -16.53 11.18
CA LEU A 668 9.40 -16.24 12.10
C LEU A 668 8.90 -17.52 12.73
N CYS A 669 8.38 -17.43 13.95
CA CYS A 669 7.82 -18.58 14.66
C CYS A 669 6.36 -18.35 15.03
N PHE A 670 5.54 -19.39 14.91
CA PHE A 670 4.15 -19.44 15.34
C PHE A 670 3.90 -20.66 16.23
N ALA A 671 2.87 -20.59 17.06
CA ALA A 671 2.30 -21.74 17.74
C ALA A 671 0.92 -22.07 17.16
N GLU A 672 0.38 -23.22 17.53
CA GLU A 672 -0.94 -23.64 17.10
C GLU A 672 -1.87 -23.88 18.30
N VAL A 673 -3.14 -23.56 18.10
CA VAL A 673 -4.24 -24.04 18.95
C VAL A 673 -5.04 -25.08 18.19
N VAL A 674 -5.43 -26.16 18.88
CA VAL A 674 -6.12 -27.29 18.26
C VAL A 674 -7.49 -27.46 18.91
N PRO A 675 -8.59 -27.25 18.16
CA PRO A 675 -9.95 -27.41 18.68
C PRO A 675 -10.16 -28.76 19.39
N GLY A 676 -10.70 -28.71 20.62
CA GLY A 676 -10.96 -29.89 21.44
C GLY A 676 -9.73 -30.61 22.01
N LYS A 677 -8.50 -30.17 21.69
CA LYS A 677 -7.24 -30.67 22.29
C LYS A 677 -6.53 -29.61 23.14
N SER A 678 -6.51 -28.36 22.69
CA SER A 678 -5.92 -27.24 23.44
C SER A 678 -6.79 -26.92 24.66
N PRO A 679 -6.17 -26.62 25.82
CA PRO A 679 -6.91 -26.13 26.98
C PRO A 679 -7.62 -24.81 26.70
N GLU A 680 -8.71 -24.62 27.42
CA GLU A 680 -9.60 -23.46 27.27
C GLU A 680 -9.86 -22.80 28.63
N ILE A 681 -10.01 -21.48 28.64
CA ILE A 681 -10.62 -20.74 29.75
C ILE A 681 -11.93 -20.18 29.21
N GLY A 682 -13.06 -20.70 29.67
CA GLY A 682 -14.34 -20.51 28.97
C GLY A 682 -14.30 -21.24 27.62
N LYS A 683 -14.42 -20.51 26.51
CA LYS A 683 -14.27 -21.01 25.12
C LYS A 683 -12.99 -20.54 24.42
N LEU A 684 -12.14 -19.77 25.10
CA LEU A 684 -10.91 -19.25 24.53
C LEU A 684 -9.81 -20.30 24.67
N MET A 685 -9.38 -20.85 23.54
CA MET A 685 -8.22 -21.74 23.48
C MET A 685 -6.95 -20.95 23.78
N TYR A 686 -5.93 -21.62 24.28
CA TYR A 686 -4.59 -21.05 24.34
C TYR A 686 -3.58 -22.14 24.03
N PRO A 687 -2.44 -21.78 23.40
CA PRO A 687 -1.42 -22.75 23.07
C PRO A 687 -0.74 -23.14 24.38
N THR A 688 -1.19 -24.24 24.96
CA THR A 688 -0.57 -24.78 26.15
C THR A 688 -0.68 -26.28 26.11
N LEU A 689 0.08 -26.88 27.01
CA LEU A 689 0.03 -28.29 27.28
C LEU A 689 -0.64 -28.51 28.64
N ASN A 690 -1.36 -29.61 28.74
CA ASN A 690 -1.62 -30.21 30.04
C ASN A 690 -0.27 -30.37 30.75
N THR A 691 -0.21 -30.09 32.05
CA THR A 691 0.97 -29.83 32.92
C THR A 691 2.21 -30.76 32.83
N SER A 692 2.23 -31.75 31.95
CA SER A 692 3.22 -32.83 31.84
C SER A 692 4.10 -32.83 30.58
N ASN A 693 3.84 -32.08 29.49
CA ASN A 693 4.59 -32.28 28.23
C ASN A 693 4.84 -31.04 27.34
N LEU A 694 5.65 -30.07 27.81
CA LEU A 694 6.12 -28.82 27.14
C LEU A 694 6.47 -28.94 25.63
N PHE A 695 6.89 -30.11 25.14
CA PHE A 695 7.32 -30.30 23.75
C PHE A 695 6.21 -30.71 22.76
N ASN A 696 4.99 -31.00 23.21
CA ASN A 696 3.91 -31.50 22.35
C ASN A 696 3.04 -30.40 21.68
N CYS A 697 3.39 -29.11 21.85
CA CYS A 697 2.80 -28.00 21.09
C CYS A 697 3.55 -27.86 19.75
N THR A 698 2.82 -27.84 18.63
CA THR A 698 3.41 -27.62 17.30
C THR A 698 3.95 -26.20 17.22
N ALA A 699 5.27 -26.06 17.07
CA ALA A 699 5.92 -24.80 16.79
C ALA A 699 6.27 -24.74 15.31
N TYR A 700 5.61 -23.84 14.60
CA TYR A 700 5.85 -23.61 13.18
C TYR A 700 6.97 -22.59 13.02
N GLU A 701 7.81 -22.80 12.03
CA GLU A 701 8.71 -21.78 11.51
C GLU A 701 8.32 -21.38 10.10
N VAL A 702 8.56 -20.11 9.78
CA VAL A 702 8.40 -19.55 8.44
C VAL A 702 9.74 -18.98 8.00
N THR A 703 10.26 -19.51 6.92
CA THR A 703 11.44 -18.99 6.23
C THR A 703 11.00 -18.47 4.85
N PRO A 704 11.84 -17.68 4.15
CA PRO A 704 11.55 -17.32 2.76
C PRO A 704 11.39 -18.53 1.82
N TYR A 705 11.92 -19.70 2.20
CA TYR A 705 11.82 -20.92 1.41
C TYR A 705 10.64 -21.80 1.81
N GLU A 706 10.47 -22.06 3.10
CA GLU A 706 9.55 -23.09 3.61
C GLU A 706 8.82 -22.68 4.90
N PHE A 707 7.60 -23.21 5.03
CA PHE A 707 6.73 -23.14 6.19
C PHE A 707 6.51 -24.55 6.75
N GLY A 708 6.68 -24.74 8.05
CA GLY A 708 6.47 -26.06 8.64
C GLY A 708 6.99 -26.20 10.06
N SER A 709 7.20 -27.43 10.51
CA SER A 709 7.74 -27.72 11.85
C SER A 709 8.73 -28.87 11.83
N TRP A 710 9.72 -28.81 12.72
CA TRP A 710 10.78 -29.81 12.83
C TRP A 710 10.40 -31.01 13.70
N ALA A 711 10.28 -30.78 15.01
CA ALA A 711 10.08 -31.81 16.02
C ALA A 711 9.04 -31.36 17.06
N GLY A 712 8.28 -32.33 17.56
CA GLY A 712 7.18 -32.08 18.50
C GLY A 712 5.91 -31.58 17.81
N GLY A 713 4.77 -31.70 18.49
CA GLY A 713 3.46 -31.39 17.91
C GLY A 713 2.98 -32.46 16.92
N ARG A 714 2.17 -32.06 15.93
CA ARG A 714 1.43 -32.99 15.06
C ARG A 714 1.78 -32.95 13.55
N VAL A 715 2.75 -32.15 13.12
CA VAL A 715 3.09 -31.96 11.68
C VAL A 715 4.40 -32.64 11.26
N GLN A 716 5.56 -32.15 11.73
CA GLN A 716 6.92 -32.62 11.37
C GLN A 716 7.19 -32.71 9.85
N ALA A 717 6.78 -31.66 9.12
CA ALA A 717 6.93 -31.52 7.68
C ALA A 717 6.92 -30.04 7.28
N PHE A 718 7.32 -29.76 6.04
CA PHE A 718 7.46 -28.45 5.45
C PHE A 718 6.81 -28.37 4.08
N ILE A 719 6.31 -27.19 3.72
CA ILE A 719 5.87 -26.83 2.37
C ILE A 719 6.60 -25.55 1.94
N SER A 720 6.76 -25.32 0.64
CA SER A 720 7.24 -24.03 0.14
C SER A 720 6.35 -22.86 0.61
N THR A 721 6.96 -21.85 1.23
CA THR A 721 6.24 -20.66 1.76
C THR A 721 5.47 -19.93 0.65
N LYS A 722 6.03 -19.90 -0.57
CA LYS A 722 5.42 -19.27 -1.73
C LYS A 722 4.02 -19.82 -2.05
N TYR A 723 3.78 -21.10 -1.76
CA TYR A 723 2.54 -21.81 -2.10
C TYR A 723 1.66 -22.11 -0.87
N LEU A 724 1.89 -21.44 0.25
CA LEU A 724 1.28 -21.75 1.55
C LEU A 724 -0.25 -21.76 1.57
N GLY A 725 -0.91 -20.97 0.70
CA GLY A 725 -2.38 -20.93 0.61
C GLY A 725 -3.00 -22.06 -0.22
N THR A 726 -2.18 -22.95 -0.79
CA THR A 726 -2.64 -24.01 -1.70
C THR A 726 -3.39 -25.10 -0.95
N SER A 727 -4.50 -25.57 -1.50
CA SER A 727 -5.19 -26.76 -0.98
C SER A 727 -4.39 -28.03 -1.29
N MET A 728 -3.95 -28.70 -0.23
CA MET A 728 -3.14 -29.91 -0.27
C MET A 728 -3.92 -31.08 0.33
N SER A 729 -3.58 -32.32 -0.01
CA SER A 729 -4.02 -33.54 0.71
C SER A 729 -3.01 -34.65 0.44
N ASP A 730 -2.72 -35.46 1.45
CA ASP A 730 -1.72 -36.54 1.41
C ASP A 730 -0.36 -36.04 0.83
N GLY A 731 0.00 -34.81 1.22
CA GLY A 731 1.24 -34.16 0.84
C GLY A 731 1.35 -33.63 -0.59
N LYS A 732 0.24 -33.59 -1.35
CA LYS A 732 0.24 -33.12 -2.75
C LYS A 732 -0.89 -32.12 -3.02
N PRO A 733 -0.76 -31.26 -4.05
CA PRO A 733 -1.82 -30.34 -4.44
C PRO A 733 -3.09 -31.10 -4.86
N GLN A 734 -4.24 -30.74 -4.29
CA GLN A 734 -5.52 -31.33 -4.68
C GLN A 734 -5.89 -30.96 -6.13
N ASN A 735 -5.51 -29.75 -6.57
CA ASN A 735 -5.67 -29.30 -7.94
C ASN A 735 -4.38 -28.66 -8.49
N LYS A 736 -3.76 -29.30 -9.49
CA LYS A 736 -2.50 -28.84 -10.10
C LYS A 736 -2.59 -27.51 -10.85
N SER A 737 -3.79 -27.04 -11.20
CA SER A 737 -3.98 -25.75 -11.87
C SER A 737 -4.40 -24.62 -10.92
N GLN A 738 -4.41 -24.86 -9.60
CA GLN A 738 -4.90 -23.91 -8.59
C GLN A 738 -3.97 -23.85 -7.37
N CYS A 739 -2.67 -23.67 -7.60
CA CYS A 739 -1.76 -23.27 -6.53
C CYS A 739 -2.00 -21.80 -6.17
N VAL A 740 -1.74 -21.44 -4.93
CA VAL A 740 -1.99 -20.09 -4.42
C VAL A 740 -0.66 -19.41 -4.14
N GLU A 741 -0.39 -18.30 -4.80
CA GLU A 741 0.76 -17.44 -4.55
C GLU A 741 0.33 -16.17 -3.80
N GLY A 742 1.19 -15.66 -2.93
CA GLY A 742 0.96 -14.41 -2.20
C GLY A 742 -0.01 -14.54 -1.02
N PHE A 743 -0.31 -15.75 -0.56
CA PHE A 743 -0.93 -15.96 0.76
C PHE A 743 0.02 -15.54 1.88
N ASP A 744 1.32 -15.65 1.63
CA ASP A 744 2.41 -15.33 2.55
C ASP A 744 2.73 -13.83 2.63
N LYS A 745 1.72 -12.96 2.57
CA LYS A 745 1.91 -11.50 2.70
C LYS A 745 2.76 -11.18 3.93
N LEU A 746 3.77 -10.33 3.75
CA LEU A 746 4.68 -9.94 4.82
C LEU A 746 3.91 -9.39 6.03
N THR A 747 2.91 -8.56 5.78
CA THR A 747 2.03 -7.99 6.82
C THR A 747 1.14 -9.04 7.50
N LEU A 748 0.69 -10.08 6.80
CA LEU A 748 0.01 -11.23 7.44
C LEU A 748 0.96 -12.01 8.35
N MET A 749 2.22 -12.21 7.94
CA MET A 749 3.23 -12.87 8.77
C MET A 749 3.55 -12.06 10.03
N GLN A 750 3.68 -10.73 9.89
CA GLN A 750 3.84 -9.82 11.02
C GLN A 750 2.61 -9.83 11.93
N GLY A 751 1.40 -9.84 11.37
CA GLY A 751 0.16 -9.96 12.14
C GLY A 751 0.03 -11.28 12.88
N THR A 752 0.38 -12.40 12.23
CA THR A 752 0.34 -13.75 12.82
C THR A 752 1.35 -13.86 13.95
N THR A 753 2.59 -13.39 13.76
CA THR A 753 3.59 -13.45 14.85
C THR A 753 3.24 -12.53 16.01
N THR A 754 2.41 -11.48 15.84
CA THR A 754 2.07 -10.48 16.88
C THR A 754 0.64 -10.56 17.41
N ASN A 755 -0.14 -11.55 16.99
CA ASN A 755 -1.54 -11.67 17.41
C ASN A 755 -1.70 -12.06 18.91
N ALA A 756 -0.62 -12.23 19.70
CA ALA A 756 -0.69 -12.20 21.17
C ALA A 756 -1.30 -10.91 21.70
N PHE A 757 -1.32 -9.84 20.90
CA PHE A 757 -2.07 -8.63 21.18
C PHE A 757 -3.54 -8.93 21.57
N THR A 758 -4.19 -9.89 20.91
CA THR A 758 -5.55 -10.33 21.25
C THR A 758 -5.64 -10.89 22.66
N ALA A 759 -4.64 -11.68 23.07
CA ALA A 759 -4.56 -12.25 24.40
C ALA A 759 -4.26 -11.20 25.47
N TRP A 760 -3.39 -10.23 25.19
CA TRP A 760 -3.12 -9.11 26.08
C TRP A 760 -4.36 -8.27 26.34
N PHE A 761 -5.10 -7.98 25.28
CA PHE A 761 -6.39 -7.33 25.37
C PHE A 761 -7.32 -8.16 26.28
N ILE A 762 -7.44 -9.46 26.02
CA ILE A 762 -8.35 -10.28 26.80
C ILE A 762 -7.99 -10.33 28.30
N ASP A 763 -6.70 -10.49 28.60
CA ASP A 763 -6.16 -10.47 29.97
C ASP A 763 -6.44 -9.14 30.68
N THR A 764 -6.12 -8.01 30.03
CA THR A 764 -6.21 -6.68 30.65
C THR A 764 -7.65 -6.24 30.84
N PHE A 765 -8.54 -6.49 29.88
CA PHE A 765 -9.87 -5.87 29.87
C PHE A 765 -10.98 -6.80 30.40
N TYR A 766 -10.84 -8.12 30.26
CA TYR A 766 -11.82 -9.08 30.80
C TYR A 766 -11.33 -9.81 32.04
N ASN A 767 -10.08 -9.58 32.44
CA ASN A 767 -9.47 -10.29 33.56
C ASN A 767 -9.49 -11.83 33.35
N ILE A 768 -9.37 -12.27 32.10
CA ILE A 768 -9.26 -13.68 31.71
C ILE A 768 -7.80 -13.94 31.34
N PRO A 769 -6.99 -14.58 32.21
CA PRO A 769 -5.54 -14.68 32.05
C PRO A 769 -5.12 -15.76 31.05
N ILE A 770 -5.43 -15.57 29.78
CA ILE A 770 -5.05 -16.44 28.66
C ILE A 770 -3.62 -16.21 28.20
N PHE A 771 -3.01 -15.05 28.46
CA PHE A 771 -1.59 -14.84 28.14
C PHE A 771 -0.71 -15.72 29.04
N ALA A 772 0.02 -16.62 28.40
CA ALA A 772 0.51 -17.83 29.04
C ALA A 772 1.59 -17.63 30.12
N LYS A 773 2.18 -16.44 30.28
CA LYS A 773 3.38 -16.29 31.11
C LYS A 773 3.16 -15.86 32.56
N ARG A 774 2.08 -15.15 32.86
CA ARG A 774 2.10 -14.23 34.01
C ARG A 774 1.57 -14.81 35.32
N TRP A 775 0.68 -15.80 35.31
CA TRP A 775 0.04 -16.29 36.55
C TRP A 775 -0.55 -17.70 36.43
N LEU A 776 0.29 -18.75 36.32
CA LEU A 776 -0.19 -20.15 36.30
C LEU A 776 -1.14 -20.48 37.48
N GLU A 777 -0.95 -19.88 38.65
CA GLU A 777 -1.82 -20.09 39.81
C GLU A 777 -3.15 -19.30 39.77
N LYS A 778 -3.23 -18.14 39.09
CA LYS A 778 -4.47 -17.35 39.01
C LYS A 778 -5.44 -17.82 37.93
N ARG A 779 -4.99 -18.62 36.95
CA ARG A 779 -5.85 -19.15 35.85
C ARG A 779 -7.05 -19.95 36.34
N GLN A 780 -6.98 -20.53 37.53
CA GLN A 780 -8.02 -21.41 38.08
C GLN A 780 -9.19 -20.64 38.74
N GLN A 781 -9.14 -19.31 38.84
CA GLN A 781 -10.12 -18.52 39.60
C GLN A 781 -11.20 -17.83 38.75
N VAL A 782 -11.22 -18.01 37.42
CA VAL A 782 -12.19 -17.36 36.53
C VAL A 782 -13.40 -18.26 36.29
N ASN A 783 -14.61 -17.67 36.26
CA ASN A 783 -15.87 -18.37 36.04
C ASN A 783 -15.89 -19.09 34.67
N PRO A 784 -16.09 -20.41 34.61
CA PRO A 784 -16.08 -21.18 33.36
C PRO A 784 -17.24 -20.88 32.39
N ASP A 785 -18.30 -20.18 32.81
CA ASP A 785 -19.52 -19.95 32.01
C ASP A 785 -19.48 -18.71 31.08
N ILE A 786 -18.31 -18.19 30.71
CA ILE A 786 -18.17 -17.04 29.80
C ILE A 786 -18.44 -17.52 28.36
N ASN A 787 -19.73 -17.66 28.01
CA ASN A 787 -20.19 -18.04 26.67
C ASN A 787 -20.07 -16.90 25.65
N ASP A 788 -20.02 -15.66 26.14
CA ASP A 788 -19.83 -14.41 25.42
C ASP A 788 -18.89 -13.57 26.28
N ILE A 789 -17.89 -12.93 25.69
CA ILE A 789 -16.95 -12.06 26.42
C ILE A 789 -17.48 -10.62 26.29
N PRO A 790 -18.26 -10.10 27.25
CA PRO A 790 -18.92 -8.81 27.09
C PRO A 790 -17.91 -7.67 27.20
N ILE A 791 -17.72 -6.92 26.12
CA ILE A 791 -16.87 -5.71 26.08
C ILE A 791 -17.34 -4.73 27.17
N PRO A 792 -16.49 -4.37 28.15
CA PRO A 792 -16.82 -3.34 29.13
C PRO A 792 -17.22 -2.05 28.41
N SER A 793 -18.32 -1.42 28.83
CA SER A 793 -18.88 -0.28 28.11
C SER A 793 -17.95 0.92 28.02
N ASP A 794 -17.02 1.04 28.96
CA ASP A 794 -15.97 2.06 29.02
C ASP A 794 -14.82 1.83 28.01
N GLN A 795 -14.77 0.66 27.37
CA GLN A 795 -13.70 0.27 26.46
C GLN A 795 -14.12 0.22 24.98
N TYR A 796 -15.39 0.52 24.66
CA TYR A 796 -15.88 0.55 23.26
C TYR A 796 -15.15 1.58 22.40
N ASP A 797 -14.63 2.65 23.00
CA ASP A 797 -13.90 3.70 22.28
C ASP A 797 -12.43 3.36 22.05
N ASN A 798 -11.91 2.28 22.65
CA ASN A 798 -10.53 1.87 22.44
C ASN A 798 -10.35 1.33 21.00
N PRO A 799 -9.49 1.93 20.17
CA PRO A 799 -9.39 1.60 18.74
C PRO A 799 -9.00 0.14 18.48
N LEU A 800 -8.17 -0.44 19.35
CA LEU A 800 -7.76 -1.83 19.19
C LEU A 800 -8.89 -2.80 19.53
N VAL A 801 -9.78 -2.41 20.44
CA VAL A 801 -11.02 -3.14 20.76
C VAL A 801 -11.98 -3.06 19.61
N GLN A 802 -12.10 -1.87 19.02
CA GLN A 802 -12.87 -1.68 17.80
C GLN A 802 -12.32 -2.55 16.68
N LEU A 803 -11.00 -2.61 16.47
CA LEU A 803 -10.39 -3.44 15.41
C LEU A 803 -10.75 -4.93 15.57
N VAL A 804 -10.59 -5.50 16.78
CA VAL A 804 -10.92 -6.91 17.04
C VAL A 804 -12.42 -7.18 16.88
N ASN A 805 -13.27 -6.33 17.45
CA ASN A 805 -14.73 -6.49 17.41
C ASN A 805 -15.31 -6.24 16.00
N GLN A 806 -14.79 -5.24 15.29
CA GLN A 806 -15.16 -4.95 13.90
C GLN A 806 -14.71 -6.09 12.98
N THR A 807 -13.54 -6.69 13.20
CA THR A 807 -13.12 -7.87 12.41
C THR A 807 -14.11 -9.01 12.55
N ALA A 808 -14.52 -9.36 13.77
CA ALA A 808 -15.51 -10.42 13.96
C ALA A 808 -16.85 -10.08 13.26
N THR A 809 -17.37 -8.88 13.50
CA THR A 809 -18.68 -8.46 12.97
C THR A 809 -18.70 -8.22 11.45
N TYR A 810 -17.61 -7.71 10.87
CA TYR A 810 -17.49 -7.41 9.44
C TYR A 810 -17.46 -8.69 8.59
N PHE A 811 -16.81 -9.75 9.08
CA PHE A 811 -16.60 -11.01 8.36
C PHE A 811 -17.53 -12.15 8.80
N ASP A 812 -18.61 -11.84 9.54
CA ASP A 812 -19.56 -12.84 10.07
C ASP A 812 -18.88 -13.97 10.87
N LEU A 813 -17.81 -13.63 11.59
CA LEU A 813 -17.08 -14.52 12.47
C LEU A 813 -17.57 -14.35 13.91
N THR A 814 -17.54 -15.43 14.68
CA THR A 814 -17.61 -15.28 16.14
C THR A 814 -16.35 -14.58 16.66
N PHE A 815 -16.47 -13.90 17.81
CA PHE A 815 -15.32 -13.29 18.47
C PHE A 815 -14.15 -14.28 18.62
N ASN A 816 -14.44 -15.55 18.94
CA ASN A 816 -13.41 -16.58 19.10
C ASN A 816 -12.76 -16.98 17.77
N GLN A 817 -13.53 -17.07 16.68
CA GLN A 817 -13.00 -17.43 15.36
C GLN A 817 -12.06 -16.35 14.82
N SER A 818 -12.32 -15.06 15.10
CA SER A 818 -11.50 -13.98 14.57
C SER A 818 -10.11 -13.85 15.22
N LEU A 819 -9.88 -14.46 16.41
CA LEU A 819 -8.63 -14.28 17.17
C LEU A 819 -7.44 -15.03 16.57
N TRP A 820 -7.69 -16.17 15.93
CA TRP A 820 -6.65 -17.06 15.41
C TRP A 820 -6.33 -16.71 13.97
N ALA A 821 -5.05 -16.66 13.61
CA ALA A 821 -4.66 -16.54 12.22
C ALA A 821 -4.99 -17.85 11.52
N THR A 822 -6.00 -17.86 10.66
CA THR A 822 -6.50 -19.08 10.03
C THR A 822 -5.82 -19.29 8.69
N TYR A 823 -5.14 -20.43 8.54
CA TYR A 823 -4.38 -20.80 7.35
C TYR A 823 -5.01 -22.05 6.74
N PRO A 824 -5.21 -22.11 5.40
CA PRO A 824 -5.46 -23.40 4.73
C PRO A 824 -4.38 -24.39 5.14
N ASN A 825 -4.73 -25.62 5.50
CA ASN A 825 -3.76 -26.58 6.01
C ASN A 825 -2.98 -27.25 4.86
N PRO A 826 -1.69 -26.95 4.65
CA PRO A 826 -0.90 -27.64 3.64
C PRO A 826 -0.57 -29.09 4.01
N PHE A 827 -0.86 -29.51 5.24
CA PHE A 827 -0.58 -30.85 5.77
C PHE A 827 -1.83 -31.71 5.94
N GLU A 828 -2.97 -31.32 5.36
CA GLU A 828 -4.21 -32.10 5.40
C GLU A 828 -3.97 -33.55 4.95
N ASP A 829 -4.48 -34.50 5.73
CA ASP A 829 -4.34 -35.95 5.53
C ASP A 829 -2.90 -36.52 5.50
N TYR A 830 -1.87 -35.71 5.77
CA TYR A 830 -0.48 -36.16 5.70
C TYR A 830 -0.14 -37.26 6.73
N ASN A 831 -0.76 -37.18 7.91
CA ASN A 831 -0.57 -38.16 8.98
C ASN A 831 -1.86 -38.31 9.79
N LYS A 832 -1.87 -39.26 10.73
CA LYS A 832 -3.06 -39.57 11.55
C LYS A 832 -3.60 -38.38 12.35
N ASP A 833 -2.75 -37.44 12.78
CA ASP A 833 -3.18 -36.25 13.53
C ASP A 833 -3.63 -35.09 12.63
N MET A 834 -3.51 -35.26 11.31
CA MET A 834 -3.96 -34.33 10.26
C MET A 834 -5.12 -34.84 9.39
N ASP A 835 -5.63 -36.04 9.68
CA ASP A 835 -6.76 -36.66 8.99
C ASP A 835 -8.01 -35.77 9.06
N GLY A 836 -8.47 -35.28 7.90
CA GLY A 836 -9.63 -34.38 7.77
C GLY A 836 -9.45 -33.00 8.40
N VAL A 837 -8.21 -32.53 8.60
CA VAL A 837 -7.91 -31.21 9.16
C VAL A 837 -7.66 -30.23 8.01
N SER A 838 -8.64 -29.43 7.64
CA SER A 838 -8.56 -28.50 6.50
C SER A 838 -7.90 -27.16 6.81
N GLU A 839 -7.81 -26.77 8.09
CA GLU A 839 -7.30 -25.46 8.52
C GLU A 839 -6.35 -25.58 9.71
N LEU A 840 -5.36 -24.67 9.76
CA LEU A 840 -4.48 -24.44 10.90
C LEU A 840 -4.88 -23.13 11.59
N LEU A 841 -4.98 -23.17 12.92
CA LEU A 841 -5.27 -22.00 13.76
C LEU A 841 -3.98 -21.54 14.44
N LEU A 842 -3.37 -20.49 13.87
CA LEU A 842 -2.04 -20.05 14.23
C LEU A 842 -2.05 -18.83 15.20
N ILE A 843 -1.18 -19.02 16.18
CA ILE A 843 -0.81 -18.27 17.35
C ILE A 843 0.52 -17.50 17.31
N ASP A 844 0.65 -16.32 17.90
CA ASP A 844 1.93 -15.82 18.41
C ASP A 844 2.49 -16.88 19.39
N GLY A 845 3.62 -17.45 19.02
CA GLY A 845 4.28 -18.52 19.79
C GLY A 845 4.74 -18.09 21.18
N SER A 846 4.75 -16.80 21.50
CA SER A 846 5.06 -16.32 22.85
C SER A 846 3.97 -16.75 23.84
N LEU A 847 2.78 -17.13 23.38
CA LEU A 847 1.76 -17.77 24.19
C LEU A 847 2.08 -19.24 24.51
N ALA A 848 3.06 -19.88 23.89
CA ALA A 848 3.44 -21.27 24.18
C ALA A 848 4.45 -21.41 25.33
N LEU A 849 4.59 -20.41 26.20
CA LEU A 849 5.55 -20.34 27.32
C LEU A 849 7.04 -20.19 26.92
N GLU A 850 7.34 -20.10 25.63
CA GLU A 850 8.69 -19.94 25.08
C GLU A 850 8.75 -18.62 24.27
N SER A 851 9.01 -17.45 24.91
CA SER A 851 9.11 -16.20 24.12
C SER A 851 10.35 -16.11 23.25
N ASN A 852 11.38 -16.91 23.53
CA ASN A 852 12.58 -16.96 22.72
C ASN A 852 12.34 -18.01 21.63
N PRO A 853 12.28 -17.64 20.34
CA PRO A 853 12.08 -18.59 19.24
C PRO A 853 13.32 -19.44 18.96
N LEU A 854 13.74 -20.24 19.94
CA LEU A 854 14.99 -21.01 19.88
C LEU A 854 14.85 -22.35 19.17
N ARG A 855 13.63 -22.91 19.07
CA ARG A 855 13.40 -24.22 18.44
C ARG A 855 14.04 -24.33 17.05
N PRO A 856 13.86 -23.36 16.12
CA PRO A 856 14.57 -23.34 14.83
C PRO A 856 16.10 -23.38 14.94
N LEU A 857 16.68 -22.82 16.00
CA LEU A 857 18.12 -22.66 16.16
C LEU A 857 18.80 -23.86 16.84
N ILE A 858 18.03 -24.69 17.54
CA ILE A 858 18.58 -25.82 18.32
C ILE A 858 18.36 -27.17 17.64
N ILE A 859 17.69 -27.20 16.48
CA ILE A 859 17.52 -28.44 15.72
C ILE A 859 18.88 -28.94 15.19
N PRO A 860 19.21 -30.24 15.39
CA PRO A 860 20.52 -30.78 15.01
C PRO A 860 20.89 -30.59 13.54
N ASP A 861 19.93 -30.60 12.62
CA ASP A 861 20.17 -30.46 11.18
C ASP A 861 20.83 -29.13 10.77
N ARG A 862 20.60 -28.05 11.53
CA ARG A 862 21.25 -26.75 11.28
C ARG A 862 22.65 -26.63 11.87
N LYS A 863 23.02 -27.49 12.82
CA LYS A 863 24.37 -27.59 13.41
C LYS A 863 24.93 -26.26 13.93
N LEU A 864 24.12 -25.49 14.68
CA LEU A 864 24.59 -24.21 15.21
C LEU A 864 25.70 -24.40 16.24
N ASP A 865 26.74 -23.55 16.15
CA ASP A 865 27.84 -23.52 17.11
C ASP A 865 27.57 -22.56 18.26
N PHE A 866 26.95 -21.43 17.92
CA PHE A 866 26.75 -20.30 18.82
C PHE A 866 25.39 -19.65 18.59
N ILE A 867 24.64 -19.44 19.68
CA ILE A 867 23.33 -18.80 19.67
C ILE A 867 23.35 -17.57 20.59
N ILE A 868 23.03 -16.42 20.03
CA ILE A 868 22.83 -15.17 20.76
C ILE A 868 21.34 -15.00 21.02
N VAL A 869 20.94 -14.77 22.27
CA VAL A 869 19.54 -14.63 22.68
C VAL A 869 19.33 -13.27 23.32
N TYR A 870 18.62 -12.38 22.64
CA TYR A 870 18.14 -11.13 23.24
C TYR A 870 16.73 -11.31 23.78
N GLU A 871 16.55 -11.09 25.08
CA GLU A 871 15.28 -11.32 25.78
C GLU A 871 14.73 -10.04 26.42
N ALA A 872 13.49 -9.70 26.10
CA ALA A 872 12.76 -8.56 26.64
C ALA A 872 11.27 -8.90 26.82
N SER A 873 11.00 -10.04 27.46
CA SER A 873 9.68 -10.69 27.53
C SER A 873 8.84 -10.32 28.76
N SER A 874 9.37 -9.52 29.68
CA SER A 874 8.64 -8.96 30.83
C SER A 874 8.07 -10.01 31.80
N ASP A 875 8.88 -10.99 32.21
CA ASP A 875 8.47 -12.14 33.05
C ASP A 875 8.57 -11.90 34.57
N ALA A 876 9.03 -10.72 35.00
CA ALA A 876 9.26 -10.35 36.38
C ALA A 876 8.54 -9.05 36.78
N PRO A 877 8.48 -8.71 38.09
CA PRO A 877 8.01 -7.40 38.55
C PRO A 877 8.69 -6.25 37.78
N ASN A 878 7.94 -5.17 37.57
CA ASN A 878 8.36 -4.01 36.76
C ASN A 878 8.70 -4.36 35.29
N SER A 879 8.18 -5.46 34.75
CA SER A 879 8.39 -5.88 33.36
C SER A 879 9.85 -6.21 33.00
N TRP A 880 10.65 -6.64 33.98
CA TRP A 880 12.01 -7.15 33.75
C TRP A 880 12.04 -8.65 33.42
N ASN A 881 13.22 -9.15 33.05
CA ASN A 881 13.44 -10.56 32.75
C ASN A 881 13.94 -11.34 33.98
N ASN A 882 13.54 -12.61 34.09
CA ASN A 882 14.00 -13.51 35.16
C ASN A 882 14.54 -14.87 34.65
N GLY A 883 14.58 -15.07 33.32
CA GLY A 883 15.09 -16.28 32.68
C GLY A 883 14.08 -17.43 32.53
N SER A 884 12.81 -17.22 32.88
CA SER A 884 11.78 -18.27 32.77
C SER A 884 11.64 -18.85 31.37
N ASN A 885 11.79 -18.04 30.30
CA ASN A 885 11.67 -18.51 28.92
C ASN A 885 12.79 -19.45 28.50
N LEU A 886 14.03 -19.15 28.90
CA LEU A 886 15.17 -20.06 28.67
C LEU A 886 14.99 -21.39 29.39
N ILE A 887 14.46 -21.36 30.62
CA ILE A 887 14.18 -22.58 31.39
C ILE A 887 13.09 -23.41 30.71
N ASN A 888 12.04 -22.77 30.19
CA ASN A 888 10.97 -23.47 29.47
C ASN A 888 11.49 -24.10 28.18
N THR A 889 12.32 -23.38 27.43
CA THR A 889 12.99 -23.91 26.24
C THR A 889 13.86 -25.11 26.60
N ALA A 890 14.66 -25.03 27.67
CA ALA A 890 15.52 -26.14 28.11
C ALA A 890 14.71 -27.38 28.48
N ARG A 891 13.56 -27.21 29.13
CA ARG A 891 12.65 -28.31 29.46
C ARG A 891 12.01 -28.90 28.20
N ALA A 892 11.58 -28.05 27.26
CA ALA A 892 11.02 -28.49 25.99
C ALA A 892 12.06 -29.30 25.18
N ALA A 893 13.27 -28.75 25.01
CA ALA A 893 14.38 -29.43 24.34
C ALA A 893 14.71 -30.79 24.98
N SER A 894 14.76 -30.86 26.31
CA SER A 894 14.98 -32.13 27.03
C SER A 894 13.88 -33.17 26.80
N GLN A 895 12.63 -32.76 26.58
CA GLN A 895 11.53 -33.66 26.26
C GLN A 895 11.55 -34.12 24.80
N GLY A 896 12.07 -33.28 23.91
CA GLY A 896 12.25 -33.57 22.49
C GLY A 896 13.56 -34.29 22.15
N ASP A 897 14.38 -34.65 23.15
CA ASP A 897 15.73 -35.19 22.97
C ASP A 897 16.64 -34.29 22.10
N ILE A 898 16.47 -32.97 22.25
CA ILE A 898 17.26 -31.96 21.54
C ILE A 898 18.40 -31.47 22.44
N PRO A 899 19.67 -31.48 21.96
CA PRO A 899 20.80 -30.93 22.71
C PRO A 899 20.59 -29.45 23.07
N PHE A 900 20.68 -29.13 24.36
CA PHE A 900 20.53 -27.76 24.85
C PHE A 900 21.39 -27.54 26.10
N PRO A 901 22.02 -26.36 26.28
CA PRO A 901 22.83 -26.10 27.45
C PRO A 901 22.00 -26.12 28.74
N LYS A 902 22.64 -26.54 29.85
CA LYS A 902 22.00 -26.48 31.17
C LYS A 902 21.72 -25.04 31.56
N ILE A 903 20.47 -24.75 31.92
CA ILE A 903 20.03 -23.44 32.39
C ILE A 903 19.70 -23.53 33.90
N PRO A 904 20.21 -22.61 34.74
CA PRO A 904 19.84 -22.54 36.16
C PRO A 904 18.36 -22.20 36.36
N ASP A 905 17.82 -22.51 37.53
CA ASP A 905 16.47 -22.09 37.90
C ASP A 905 16.39 -20.57 38.15
N VAL A 906 15.17 -20.02 38.15
CA VAL A 906 14.91 -18.58 38.30
C VAL A 906 15.55 -17.98 39.56
N ASN A 907 15.52 -18.70 40.68
CA ASN A 907 16.10 -18.17 41.93
C ASN A 907 17.61 -18.06 41.82
N THR A 908 18.26 -19.04 41.18
CA THR A 908 19.69 -18.99 40.87
C THR A 908 20.03 -17.83 39.93
N ILE A 909 19.27 -17.65 38.83
CA ILE A 909 19.48 -16.56 37.87
C ILE A 909 19.44 -15.20 38.56
N VAL A 910 18.39 -14.95 39.35
CA VAL A 910 18.19 -13.67 40.04
C VAL A 910 19.23 -13.48 41.15
N ALA A 911 19.48 -14.51 41.97
CA ALA A 911 20.42 -14.40 43.09
C ALA A 911 21.87 -14.17 42.65
N GLN A 912 22.23 -14.59 41.44
CA GLN A 912 23.56 -14.39 40.85
C GLN A 912 23.62 -13.17 39.91
N ASN A 913 22.57 -12.33 39.87
CA ASN A 913 22.46 -11.16 39.00
C ASN A 913 22.60 -11.47 37.49
N LEU A 914 22.32 -12.71 37.06
CA LEU A 914 22.43 -13.10 35.65
C LEU A 914 21.36 -12.41 34.79
N SER A 915 20.22 -12.03 35.38
CA SER A 915 19.19 -11.22 34.70
C SER A 915 19.61 -9.78 34.43
N PHE A 916 20.76 -9.34 34.94
CA PHE A 916 21.27 -7.98 34.79
C PHE A 916 22.55 -7.91 33.96
N GLN A 917 23.04 -9.02 33.41
CA GLN A 917 24.28 -9.05 32.64
C GLN A 917 24.32 -10.15 31.56
N PRO A 918 25.01 -9.89 30.44
CA PRO A 918 25.36 -10.93 29.47
C PRO A 918 25.98 -12.16 30.14
N THR A 919 25.48 -13.35 29.79
CA THR A 919 25.92 -14.61 30.41
C THR A 919 26.00 -15.72 29.36
N PHE A 920 27.09 -16.48 29.35
CA PHE A 920 27.21 -17.69 28.53
C PHE A 920 26.72 -18.93 29.28
N PHE A 921 26.07 -19.84 28.54
CA PHE A 921 25.66 -21.17 29.00
C PHE A 921 26.19 -22.23 28.04
N GLY A 922 26.67 -23.36 28.58
CA GLY A 922 27.16 -24.48 27.76
C GLY A 922 28.64 -24.42 27.37
N CYS A 923 29.48 -23.63 28.05
CA CYS A 923 30.90 -23.53 27.67
C CYS A 923 31.67 -24.85 27.78
N ASN A 924 31.24 -25.76 28.65
CA ASN A 924 31.82 -27.10 28.81
C ASN A 924 30.86 -28.21 28.33
N ALA A 925 29.86 -27.87 27.51
CA ALA A 925 28.91 -28.85 26.97
C ALA A 925 29.56 -29.74 25.89
N SER A 926 28.88 -30.83 25.55
CA SER A 926 29.28 -31.73 24.47
C SER A 926 29.27 -31.01 23.12
N GLU A 927 29.94 -31.60 22.13
CA GLU A 927 30.07 -31.02 20.79
C GLU A 927 28.72 -30.74 20.11
N ASP A 928 27.73 -31.61 20.32
CA ASP A 928 26.39 -31.47 19.75
C ASP A 928 25.54 -30.36 20.41
N THR A 929 26.01 -29.73 21.49
CA THR A 929 25.25 -28.69 22.21
C THR A 929 25.79 -27.29 21.87
N PRO A 930 24.97 -26.39 21.28
CA PRO A 930 25.41 -25.03 20.96
C PRO A 930 25.78 -24.24 22.22
N LEU A 931 26.78 -23.38 22.09
CA LEU A 931 27.06 -22.35 23.09
C LEU A 931 25.95 -21.30 23.04
N LEU A 932 25.43 -20.86 24.18
CA LEU A 932 24.36 -19.87 24.24
C LEU A 932 24.81 -18.62 24.99
N LEU A 933 24.67 -17.45 24.38
CA LEU A 933 24.84 -16.14 25.03
C LEU A 933 23.47 -15.54 25.28
N TRP A 934 23.14 -15.30 26.54
CA TRP A 934 21.91 -14.62 26.93
C TRP A 934 22.16 -13.15 27.22
N LEU A 935 21.39 -12.28 26.57
CA LEU A 935 21.39 -10.83 26.69
C LEU A 935 20.02 -10.39 27.21
N PRO A 936 19.78 -10.45 28.54
CA PRO A 936 18.52 -9.98 29.11
C PRO A 936 18.43 -8.45 29.05
N ASN A 937 17.28 -7.93 28.60
CA ASN A 937 16.96 -6.52 28.73
C ASN A 937 16.94 -6.13 30.22
N ALA A 938 17.71 -5.10 30.53
CA ALA A 938 17.99 -4.59 31.85
C ALA A 938 18.40 -3.11 31.72
N PRO A 939 18.24 -2.28 32.76
CA PRO A 939 18.63 -0.88 32.69
C PRO A 939 20.17 -0.74 32.75
N TRP A 940 20.78 -0.32 31.65
CA TRP A 940 22.20 -0.02 31.52
C TRP A 940 22.45 1.47 31.43
N THR A 941 21.80 2.14 30.47
CA THR A 941 21.85 3.60 30.28
C THR A 941 20.55 4.28 30.70
N GLY A 942 19.43 3.58 30.61
CA GLY A 942 18.13 4.09 31.03
C GLY A 942 17.13 2.97 31.25
N TYR A 943 15.92 3.32 31.67
CA TYR A 943 14.85 2.34 31.87
C TYR A 943 14.18 2.06 30.51
N THR A 944 14.08 0.79 30.15
CA THR A 944 13.55 0.35 28.84
C THR A 944 12.43 -0.68 28.97
N ASN A 945 11.91 -0.86 30.18
CA ASN A 945 10.78 -1.71 30.52
C ASN A 945 9.43 -1.07 30.12
N TYR A 946 9.36 -0.56 28.88
CA TYR A 946 8.14 -0.02 28.29
C TYR A 946 7.04 -1.10 28.28
N SER A 947 5.78 -0.66 28.34
CA SER A 947 4.66 -1.59 28.21
C SER A 947 4.70 -2.25 26.83
N TYR A 948 4.43 -3.54 26.78
CA TYR A 948 4.25 -4.30 25.54
C TYR A 948 3.08 -3.77 24.68
N THR A 949 2.16 -3.00 25.26
CA THR A 949 1.06 -2.32 24.54
C THR A 949 1.46 -0.99 23.93
N GLN A 950 2.68 -0.50 24.18
CA GLN A 950 3.13 0.77 23.61
C GLN A 950 3.34 0.61 22.11
N ALA A 951 2.55 1.36 21.35
CA ALA A 951 2.53 1.36 19.90
C ALA A 951 3.51 2.37 19.29
N GLU A 952 3.69 3.51 19.96
CA GLU A 952 4.38 4.69 19.44
C GLU A 952 5.60 5.01 20.29
N PHE A 953 6.69 5.40 19.62
CA PHE A 953 7.95 5.76 20.28
C PHE A 953 8.46 7.10 19.78
N THR A 954 8.74 8.01 20.71
CA THR A 954 9.40 9.28 20.37
C THR A 954 10.86 9.02 20.02
N SER A 955 11.49 9.95 19.28
CA SER A 955 12.91 9.84 18.94
C SER A 955 13.83 9.73 20.17
N ALA A 956 13.44 10.34 21.30
CA ALA A 956 14.18 10.22 22.57
C ALA A 956 14.06 8.81 23.15
N GLN A 957 12.85 8.24 23.18
CA GLN A 957 12.63 6.87 23.65
C GLN A 957 13.35 5.85 22.76
N LEU A 958 13.28 6.00 21.44
CA LEU A 958 14.02 5.16 20.48
C LEU A 958 15.53 5.16 20.78
N LYS A 959 16.11 6.36 20.95
CA LYS A 959 17.52 6.49 21.28
C LYS A 959 17.88 5.77 22.57
N ILE A 960 17.06 5.88 23.62
CA ILE A 960 17.28 5.17 24.89
C ILE A 960 17.22 3.65 24.69
N VAL A 961 16.23 3.14 23.96
CA VAL A 961 16.09 1.70 23.70
C VAL A 961 17.30 1.16 22.93
N PHE A 962 17.68 1.81 21.84
CA PHE A 962 18.79 1.39 21.00
C PHE A 962 20.12 1.49 21.73
N GLU A 963 20.37 2.57 22.46
CA GLU A 963 21.59 2.76 23.23
C GLU A 963 21.68 1.75 24.38
N ASN A 964 20.59 1.51 25.10
CA ASN A 964 20.58 0.53 26.18
C ASN A 964 20.89 -0.89 25.68
N ALA A 965 20.26 -1.31 24.58
CA ALA A 965 20.55 -2.58 23.93
C ALA A 965 22.01 -2.65 23.44
N PHE A 966 22.51 -1.57 22.83
CA PHE A 966 23.90 -1.46 22.41
C PHE A 966 24.87 -1.66 23.58
N GLN A 967 24.63 -1.03 24.72
CA GLN A 967 25.47 -1.16 25.91
C GLN A 967 25.39 -2.55 26.54
N ILE A 968 24.24 -3.22 26.50
CA ILE A 968 24.12 -4.64 26.90
C ILE A 968 25.02 -5.52 26.02
N ALA A 969 24.89 -5.39 24.69
CA ALA A 969 25.63 -6.22 23.73
C ALA A 969 27.14 -6.00 23.77
N THR A 970 27.57 -4.75 23.99
CA THR A 970 28.99 -4.36 24.06
C THR A 970 29.59 -4.42 25.47
N TYR A 971 28.79 -4.84 26.46
CA TYR A 971 29.16 -4.89 27.87
C TYR A 971 29.72 -3.56 28.38
N GLY A 972 28.99 -2.49 28.08
CA GLY A 972 29.33 -1.12 28.44
C GLY A 972 30.43 -0.54 27.55
N ASN A 973 30.44 -0.85 26.25
CA ASN A 973 31.52 -0.50 25.33
C ASN A 973 32.91 -0.95 25.86
N GLY A 974 32.97 -2.14 26.44
CA GLY A 974 34.17 -2.69 27.08
C GLY A 974 34.57 -2.02 28.41
N SER A 975 33.80 -1.08 28.95
CA SER A 975 34.13 -0.43 30.24
C SER A 975 33.93 -1.34 31.45
N VAL A 976 33.04 -2.34 31.35
CA VAL A 976 32.83 -3.34 32.42
C VAL A 976 33.86 -4.46 32.31
N ASP A 977 34.22 -4.86 31.09
CA ASP A 977 35.32 -5.78 30.81
C ASP A 977 35.90 -5.51 29.41
N GLU A 978 37.15 -5.04 29.37
CA GLU A 978 37.86 -4.70 28.14
C GLU A 978 38.08 -5.90 27.20
N ASN A 979 37.99 -7.12 27.73
CA ASN A 979 38.13 -8.37 26.98
C ASN A 979 36.81 -8.91 26.44
N TRP A 980 35.67 -8.28 26.75
CA TRP A 980 34.36 -8.73 26.27
C TRP A 980 34.28 -8.96 24.75
N PRO A 981 34.86 -8.09 23.88
CA PRO A 981 34.89 -8.34 22.44
C PRO A 981 35.60 -9.64 22.06
N ALA A 982 36.69 -10.00 22.78
CA ALA A 982 37.37 -11.27 22.60
C ALA A 982 36.45 -12.44 22.96
N CYS A 983 35.66 -12.32 24.03
CA CYS A 983 34.75 -13.37 24.45
C CYS A 983 33.68 -13.69 23.38
N LEU A 984 33.16 -12.66 22.71
CA LEU A 984 32.21 -12.82 21.60
C LEU A 984 32.84 -13.48 20.36
N ALA A 985 34.06 -13.07 20.01
CA ALA A 985 34.80 -13.69 18.91
C ALA A 985 35.14 -15.15 19.20
N CYS A 986 35.65 -15.42 20.40
CA CYS A 986 35.91 -16.77 20.90
C CYS A 986 34.67 -17.66 20.87
N ALA A 987 33.51 -17.13 21.27
CA ALA A 987 32.25 -17.86 21.17
C ALA A 987 31.89 -18.19 19.72
N SER A 988 32.11 -17.25 18.80
CA SER A 988 31.79 -17.40 17.38
C SER A 988 32.66 -18.44 16.68
N ILE A 989 33.95 -18.57 17.03
CA ILE A 989 34.87 -19.51 16.37
C ILE A 989 35.05 -20.84 17.11
N LYS A 990 34.44 -21.03 18.28
CA LYS A 990 34.68 -22.20 19.13
C LYS A 990 34.39 -23.52 18.42
N GLY A 991 33.27 -23.59 17.70
CA GLY A 991 32.85 -24.79 16.99
C GLY A 991 33.72 -25.09 15.77
N SER A 992 34.05 -24.07 14.98
CA SER A 992 34.91 -24.20 13.80
C SER A 992 36.35 -24.58 14.18
N LEU A 993 36.90 -24.04 15.27
CA LEU A 993 38.22 -24.44 15.79
C LEU A 993 38.31 -25.94 16.08
N ARG A 994 37.25 -26.52 16.65
CA ARG A 994 37.19 -27.97 16.90
C ARG A 994 37.18 -28.77 15.60
N ARG A 995 36.39 -28.35 14.60
CA ARG A 995 36.29 -29.02 13.30
C ARG A 995 37.63 -29.07 12.55
N ILE A 996 38.44 -28.02 12.68
CA ILE A 996 39.74 -27.91 12.02
C ILE A 996 40.93 -28.34 12.91
N ASP A 997 40.67 -28.96 14.06
CA ASP A 997 41.67 -29.46 15.01
C ASP A 997 42.67 -28.37 15.45
N MET A 998 42.14 -27.21 15.86
CA MET A 998 42.92 -26.10 16.44
C MET A 998 42.53 -25.85 17.89
N ASP A 999 43.54 -25.61 18.73
CA ASP A 999 43.35 -25.31 20.14
C ASP A 999 42.66 -23.96 20.35
N LEU A 1000 41.83 -23.90 21.39
CA LEU A 1000 41.18 -22.66 21.81
C LEU A 1000 42.22 -21.71 22.44
N PRO A 1001 42.30 -20.43 22.02
CA PRO A 1001 43.26 -19.48 22.60
C PRO A 1001 43.07 -19.28 24.11
N LYS A 1002 44.16 -19.01 24.85
CA LYS A 1002 44.11 -18.80 26.31
C LYS A 1002 43.17 -17.66 26.72
N GLN A 1003 43.14 -16.57 25.95
CA GLN A 1003 42.24 -15.45 26.22
C GLN A 1003 40.76 -15.88 26.13
N CYS A 1004 40.43 -16.86 25.29
CA CYS A 1004 39.09 -17.43 25.21
C CYS A 1004 38.72 -18.24 26.45
N ASP A 1005 39.64 -19.06 26.98
CA ASP A 1005 39.43 -19.78 28.24
C ASP A 1005 39.22 -18.82 29.40
N GLU A 1006 40.04 -17.76 29.49
CA GLU A 1006 39.88 -16.71 30.50
C GLU A 1006 38.53 -15.99 30.38
N CYS A 1007 38.07 -15.73 29.15
CA CYS A 1007 36.76 -15.17 28.87
C CYS A 1007 35.63 -16.08 29.39
N PHE A 1008 35.63 -17.37 29.02
CA PHE A 1008 34.60 -18.30 29.45
C PHE A 1008 34.65 -18.56 30.96
N SER A 1009 35.82 -18.53 31.58
CA SER A 1009 35.94 -18.66 33.05
C SER A 1009 35.23 -17.52 33.81
N ARG A 1010 35.14 -16.33 33.21
CA ARG A 1010 34.53 -15.13 33.81
C ARG A 1010 33.05 -15.00 33.50
N HIS A 1011 32.67 -15.24 32.25
CA HIS A 1011 31.32 -14.91 31.74
C HIS A 1011 30.41 -16.13 31.56
N CYS A 1012 30.94 -17.33 31.71
CA CYS A 1012 30.12 -18.54 31.66
C CYS A 1012 29.53 -18.88 33.03
N TRP A 1013 28.27 -19.27 33.06
CA TRP A 1013 27.69 -19.80 34.28
C TRP A 1013 28.42 -21.07 34.72
N ASN A 1014 28.98 -21.03 35.92
CA ASN A 1014 29.88 -22.05 36.46
C ASN A 1014 29.16 -23.26 37.08
N GLY A 1015 27.84 -23.34 36.97
CA GLY A 1015 27.03 -24.45 37.50
C GLY A 1015 26.63 -24.30 38.97
N THR A 1016 27.01 -23.21 39.65
CA THR A 1016 26.59 -22.98 41.05
C THR A 1016 25.11 -22.60 41.14
N THR A 1017 24.41 -23.12 42.15
CA THR A 1017 22.96 -22.89 42.37
C THR A 1017 22.70 -22.11 43.66
N SER A 1018 21.59 -21.38 43.73
CA SER A 1018 21.14 -20.63 44.91
C SER A 1018 19.77 -21.08 45.39
N SER A 1019 19.57 -21.09 46.71
CA SER A 1019 18.27 -21.32 47.36
C SER A 1019 17.55 -20.03 47.77
N LYS A 1020 18.17 -18.85 47.57
CA LYS A 1020 17.55 -17.54 47.85
C LYS A 1020 16.37 -17.34 46.92
N LYS A 1021 15.15 -17.25 47.47
CA LYS A 1021 13.95 -16.95 46.68
C LYS A 1021 14.03 -15.54 46.09
N ALA A 1022 13.74 -15.42 44.80
CA ALA A 1022 13.58 -14.13 44.14
C ALA A 1022 12.39 -13.37 44.73
N THR A 1023 12.56 -12.07 45.01
CA THR A 1023 11.55 -11.17 45.56
C THR A 1023 11.38 -9.95 44.64
N ALA A 1024 10.29 -9.20 44.80
CA ALA A 1024 10.09 -7.98 44.02
C ALA A 1024 11.20 -6.93 44.21
N ALA A 1025 11.85 -6.92 45.38
CA ALA A 1025 12.97 -6.02 45.68
C ALA A 1025 14.22 -6.34 44.85
N ASP A 1026 14.40 -7.58 44.40
CA ASP A 1026 15.51 -7.96 43.53
C ASP A 1026 15.38 -7.39 42.11
N PHE A 1027 14.22 -6.78 41.77
CA PHE A 1027 13.92 -6.16 40.47
C PHE A 1027 13.79 -4.63 40.54
N ASP A 1028 14.21 -4.01 41.65
CA ASP A 1028 14.40 -2.55 41.75
C ASP A 1028 15.79 -2.16 41.19
N LEU A 1029 15.95 -2.40 39.88
CA LEU A 1029 17.21 -2.24 39.17
C LEU A 1029 17.48 -0.76 38.86
N LYS A 1030 18.74 -0.34 38.92
CA LYS A 1030 19.20 0.98 38.51
C LYS A 1030 20.08 0.88 37.26
N PRO A 1031 20.12 1.92 36.40
CA PRO A 1031 21.02 1.94 35.25
C PRO A 1031 22.47 1.67 35.66
N ARG A 1032 23.08 0.63 35.09
CA ARG A 1032 24.45 0.22 35.45
C ARG A 1032 25.50 1.31 35.18
N LEU A 1033 25.39 2.00 34.04
CA LEU A 1033 26.34 3.03 33.62
C LEU A 1033 25.98 4.41 34.19
N GLU A 1034 24.73 4.59 34.62
CA GLU A 1034 24.22 5.82 35.23
C GLU A 1034 23.56 5.54 36.59
N PRO A 1035 24.31 5.07 37.61
CA PRO A 1035 23.73 4.60 38.88
C PRO A 1035 23.04 5.69 39.71
N ASN A 1036 23.31 6.96 39.38
CA ASN A 1036 22.69 8.12 40.00
C ASN A 1036 21.31 8.44 39.41
N LEU A 1037 20.99 7.94 38.22
CA LEU A 1037 19.71 8.18 37.55
C LEU A 1037 18.60 7.37 38.24
N THR A 1038 17.78 8.04 39.04
CA THR A 1038 16.62 7.40 39.66
C THR A 1038 15.49 7.19 38.66
N PHE A 1039 14.62 6.20 38.88
CA PHE A 1039 13.43 5.99 38.06
C PHE A 1039 12.55 7.24 38.00
N LYS A 1040 12.44 7.97 39.13
CA LYS A 1040 11.68 9.22 39.20
C LYS A 1040 12.29 10.29 38.30
N GLU A 1041 13.59 10.52 38.40
CA GLU A 1041 14.28 11.50 37.54
C GLU A 1041 14.12 11.14 36.07
N TRP A 1042 14.39 9.88 35.69
CA TRP A 1042 14.18 9.40 34.32
C TRP A 1042 12.73 9.58 33.85
N ASN A 1043 11.75 9.28 34.71
CA ASN A 1043 10.34 9.47 34.39
C ASN A 1043 9.99 10.96 34.20
N ASP A 1044 10.60 11.86 34.97
CA ASP A 1044 10.37 13.29 34.84
C ASP A 1044 11.11 13.88 33.62
N THR A 1045 12.31 13.43 33.28
CA THR A 1045 13.15 13.99 32.21
C THR A 1045 12.93 13.37 30.83
N ASP A 1046 12.83 12.05 30.78
CA ASP A 1046 12.87 11.28 29.53
C ASP A 1046 11.51 10.68 29.17
N TRP A 1047 10.66 10.42 30.16
CA TRP A 1047 9.29 9.92 29.94
C TRP A 1047 8.26 11.05 29.79
N SER A 1048 8.36 12.14 30.57
CA SER A 1048 7.35 13.21 30.62
C SER A 1048 7.60 14.44 29.72
N SER A 1049 8.70 14.48 28.96
CA SER A 1049 9.10 15.64 28.15
C SER A 1049 8.24 15.90 26.88
N GLU A 1050 7.12 15.22 26.75
CA GLU A 1050 6.16 15.27 25.64
C GLU A 1050 5.32 16.56 25.46
N GLN A 1051 5.64 17.70 26.08
CA GLN A 1051 4.77 18.90 25.96
C GLN A 1051 5.37 20.21 25.43
N LYS A 1052 6.57 20.25 24.86
CA LYS A 1052 7.05 21.48 24.20
C LYS A 1052 7.82 21.21 22.92
N ASN A 1053 7.10 21.17 21.81
CA ASN A 1053 7.54 21.84 20.58
C ASN A 1053 6.33 22.33 19.77
N GLY A 1054 5.71 23.37 20.33
CA GLY A 1054 4.83 24.30 19.62
C GLY A 1054 5.05 25.70 20.17
N GLY A 1055 5.95 26.48 19.55
CA GLY A 1055 6.00 27.94 19.70
C GLY A 1055 7.28 28.57 20.29
N SER A 1056 8.05 29.21 19.40
CA SER A 1056 8.70 30.54 19.55
C SER A 1056 9.82 30.76 20.59
N SER A 1057 11.05 31.04 20.13
CA SER A 1057 11.61 32.41 20.03
C SER A 1057 13.12 32.35 19.70
N GLY A 1058 13.57 33.13 18.72
CA GLY A 1058 14.91 33.02 18.13
C GLY A 1058 16.01 33.88 18.76
N SER A 1059 17.23 33.63 18.27
CA SER A 1059 18.28 34.62 18.11
C SER A 1059 19.17 34.17 16.94
N GLY A 1060 19.22 34.99 15.89
CA GLY A 1060 19.94 34.68 14.66
C GLY A 1060 21.45 34.89 14.76
N SER A 1061 22.15 34.25 13.83
CA SER A 1061 23.35 34.77 13.18
C SER A 1061 23.47 34.12 11.80
N GLU A 1062 23.87 34.94 10.84
CA GLU A 1062 23.81 34.78 9.38
C GLU A 1062 24.76 33.70 8.81
N ASP A 1063 24.39 33.27 7.59
CA ASP A 1063 25.20 32.69 6.51
C ASP A 1063 26.03 31.41 6.79
N ASP A 1064 25.62 30.29 6.17
CA ASP A 1064 26.23 29.94 4.88
C ASP A 1064 25.38 28.96 4.06
N SER A 1065 25.37 29.20 2.76
CA SER A 1065 24.59 28.52 1.74
C SER A 1065 25.24 27.21 1.29
N SER A 1066 24.51 26.09 1.34
CA SER A 1066 24.79 24.92 0.49
C SER A 1066 23.52 24.12 0.21
N GLY A 1067 22.95 24.38 -0.98
CA GLY A 1067 21.76 23.71 -1.47
C GLY A 1067 22.02 22.25 -1.81
N VAL A 1068 21.19 21.36 -1.26
CA VAL A 1068 21.09 19.97 -1.69
C VAL A 1068 20.19 19.91 -2.92
N ARG A 1069 20.79 19.53 -4.05
CA ARG A 1069 20.13 19.23 -5.32
C ARG A 1069 19.24 17.99 -5.17
N MET A 1070 17.93 18.14 -5.29
CA MET A 1070 17.03 17.03 -5.64
C MET A 1070 16.95 16.87 -7.16
N GLY A 1071 17.07 15.62 -7.61
CA GLY A 1071 17.24 15.20 -8.99
C GLY A 1071 16.12 15.61 -9.93
N GLY A 1072 16.50 16.15 -11.08
CA GLY A 1072 15.60 16.41 -12.19
C GLY A 1072 15.34 15.15 -12.99
N SER A 1073 14.08 14.70 -13.01
CA SER A 1073 13.59 13.83 -14.09
C SER A 1073 12.12 14.09 -14.49
N VAL A 1074 11.44 15.07 -13.87
CA VAL A 1074 10.04 15.42 -14.21
C VAL A 1074 9.95 16.71 -15.04
N ILE A 1075 11.00 17.54 -15.05
CA ILE A 1075 11.05 18.80 -15.80
C ILE A 1075 11.35 18.58 -17.30
N GLY A 1076 11.93 17.43 -17.67
CA GLY A 1076 12.27 17.10 -19.07
C GLY A 1076 11.06 16.87 -19.98
N LEU A 1077 9.95 16.33 -19.44
CA LEU A 1077 8.76 16.05 -20.25
C LEU A 1077 7.95 17.32 -20.56
N VAL A 1078 7.93 18.28 -19.63
CA VAL A 1078 7.20 19.54 -19.75
C VAL A 1078 7.94 20.54 -20.66
N LEU A 1079 9.27 20.56 -20.62
CA LEU A 1079 10.08 21.42 -21.51
C LEU A 1079 10.14 20.90 -22.96
N SER A 1080 9.96 19.60 -23.19
CA SER A 1080 9.95 19.03 -24.55
C SER A 1080 8.72 19.46 -25.36
N VAL A 1081 7.59 19.71 -24.70
CA VAL A 1081 6.35 20.17 -25.34
C VAL A 1081 6.38 21.68 -25.62
N VAL A 1082 7.04 22.46 -24.77
CA VAL A 1082 7.22 23.91 -24.98
C VAL A 1082 8.29 24.20 -26.04
N ALA A 1083 9.35 23.39 -26.12
CA ALA A 1083 10.39 23.52 -27.14
C ALA A 1083 9.88 23.21 -28.56
N MET A 1084 8.85 22.36 -28.71
CA MET A 1084 8.24 22.05 -30.00
C MET A 1084 7.33 23.17 -30.53
N VAL A 1085 6.88 24.08 -29.65
CA VAL A 1085 6.08 25.27 -30.01
C VAL A 1085 6.97 26.48 -30.32
N TYR A 1086 8.25 26.45 -29.92
CA TYR A 1086 9.20 27.54 -30.17
C TYR A 1086 10.10 27.30 -31.40
N LEU A 1087 10.00 26.13 -32.04
CA LEU A 1087 10.76 25.75 -33.25
C LEU A 1087 9.88 25.44 -34.48
N LEU A 1088 8.60 25.80 -34.42
CA LEU A 1088 7.70 26.03 -35.57
C LEU A 1088 7.33 27.52 -35.58
#